data_AF-M5RJX6-F1
#
_entry.id   AF-M5RJX6-F1
#
_cell.length_a   1.000
_cell.length_b   1.000
_cell.length_c   1.000
_cell.angle_alpha   90.00
_cell.angle_beta   90.00
_cell.angle_gamma   90.00
#
_symmetry.space_group_name_H-M   'P 1'
#
loop_
_entity.id
_entity.type
_entity.pdbx_description
1 polymer ?
#
loop_
_entity_poly.entity_id
_entity_poly.type
_entity_poly.pdbx_seq_one_letter_code
_entity_poly.pdbx_strand_id
1 'polypeptide(L)'
;MLFFSKRRKKQLRNRLITKRSRRRLLSTEPLEDRRLLTANLNLLGSGLMIYGGSGVNNDLNISFDGVEYTFADPAEPINAIGGLAGLDTNPDPNIVTFDPSAIVGPFTQIVVNHNAGDDVTTIDSFRDGLAGGEGLDIRDDAGEGNDTVDINGDIGSALNPVNNTVLIRGEEINLGADIYTNNLDVVFANDVDLTADVFVDAGNGTAEFDADIDGTFALEIDAESIQIAGDVGGTTPLTSVDLNAGDQIQISGSTSATGNIVLTAATETLLGGDVLAGSGGAGSVELNGPTVTFNNPGAVQVSSSGAPTDSVSFGGIISSGVGTDLTIAAGLGTASSGGAAGLGNFNITSADTVDLNGVIGAEDIEINATTSLNAQGFQASAGDVDISTPATIFDGPTSTLVRATGTIDFSGTITGNLDDLLFRNATSLSIAGVVTDVELFDARRGGGLRFTDISVNSVDASDIIIEADNSTILLFGDLISAGDVTLIGRVEVFADIVIASGGAIGDNINIFGSVHDPANGARTLIIDAGAGAAQNLPLPPDVGIGVGGMQFLNVQVTGGIVSVSDIVVANDIIIEGGATNLHGPLSGSGDMIFRPRVVGGTLNIFNGATAPSVPDMTLTGDDLAFVVPGFANVVFGGPTAGAVFLFPDNNPNPITGAFNTIANTRFEAPLVVINEVINQGADPVLFVVDQLDLNMGGTFVGTADVNIEDFGAIGTITVNGALNQPVASLAAGTINVNVNAPASTVMFTGSIGHRVNDLVVDVALATFPAPTAIDVTGNVTATGDVAINGGIFSSTGSVNVDGNLDLLGNTTLRIPAGQDFAVGGDVIGNGNNLVIRGRGGAINLVDVLGDVIGVGQFKVDSSGANTATTIALENVMADDILLRGNDILIEGILNATAGNLHLIGAVSIFGNTDLLNTSGVATNFVRVDGTIDDASIGGADLNIDSGSGVTVLTGAVGSLSPVNNMSVASEQINFLTTSVTVLNDFSWIVGTLGNGINDRLFVVGGGSITAGNDILLEADQLVGDNVGVNLLAPTITLIERGIGD
;
A
#
# COMPACT_ATOMS: atom_id res chain seq x y z
N MET A 1 -8.86 36.86 46.83
CA MET A 1 -9.07 38.33 46.67
C MET A 1 -10.57 38.55 46.43
N LEU A 2 -11.21 39.53 47.08
CA LEU A 2 -12.69 39.74 47.06
C LEU A 2 -13.56 38.55 47.54
N PHE A 3 -14.90 38.65 47.56
CA PHE A 3 -15.76 39.32 48.57
C PHE A 3 -17.25 38.93 48.35
N PHE A 4 -18.14 39.25 49.32
CA PHE A 4 -19.63 39.14 49.30
C PHE A 4 -20.25 37.74 49.49
N SER A 5 -21.45 37.57 50.09
CA SER A 5 -22.44 38.56 50.59
C SER A 5 -23.25 38.08 51.83
N LYS A 6 -23.86 39.04 52.56
CA LYS A 6 -24.66 38.85 53.79
C LYS A 6 -26.17 38.71 53.49
N ARG A 7 -26.94 37.97 54.32
CA ARG A 7 -28.14 38.43 55.10
C ARG A 7 -28.99 37.25 55.65
N ARG A 8 -29.94 37.38 56.61
CA ARG A 8 -30.13 38.19 57.87
C ARG A 8 -31.57 37.97 58.44
N LYS A 9 -31.77 38.07 59.77
CA LYS A 9 -33.06 38.06 60.54
C LYS A 9 -33.68 36.64 60.71
N LYS A 10 -34.61 36.29 61.62
CA LYS A 10 -35.62 36.95 62.52
C LYS A 10 -35.95 35.95 63.69
N GLN A 11 -36.54 36.21 64.88
CA GLN A 11 -36.83 37.42 65.68
C GLN A 11 -37.32 37.13 67.15
N LEU A 12 -36.58 37.58 68.18
CA LEU A 12 -37.03 38.00 69.55
C LEU A 12 -37.81 37.07 70.55
N ARG A 13 -37.40 37.23 71.85
CA ARG A 13 -38.21 37.15 73.11
C ARG A 13 -38.59 35.74 73.60
N ASN A 14 -38.75 35.49 74.91
CA ASN A 14 -39.14 36.41 76.00
C ASN A 14 -38.42 36.18 77.36
N ARG A 15 -38.56 37.13 78.30
CA ARG A 15 -38.12 36.98 79.70
C ARG A 15 -39.03 36.03 80.48
N LEU A 16 -38.49 35.30 81.46
CA LEU A 16 -39.18 35.04 82.72
C LEU A 16 -38.18 34.83 83.87
N ILE A 17 -38.32 35.60 84.95
CA ILE A 17 -37.49 35.49 86.16
C ILE A 17 -38.35 34.82 87.25
N THR A 18 -37.95 33.62 87.66
CA THR A 18 -38.62 32.88 88.74
C THR A 18 -37.59 32.37 89.75
N LYS A 19 -37.30 33.20 90.77
CA LYS A 19 -36.59 32.75 91.98
C LYS A 19 -37.35 31.57 92.60
N ARG A 20 -36.72 30.39 92.74
CA ARG A 20 -37.17 29.38 93.71
C ARG A 20 -36.03 28.51 94.22
N SER A 21 -36.07 28.26 95.53
CA SER A 21 -35.31 27.28 96.30
C SER A 21 -33.78 27.23 96.07
N ARG A 22 -33.02 27.83 97.00
CA ARG A 22 -31.75 27.24 97.39
C ARG A 22 -32.05 25.87 98.03
N ARG A 23 -31.94 24.77 97.28
CA ARG A 23 -31.57 23.50 97.93
C ARG A 23 -30.24 23.77 98.66
N ARG A 24 -30.10 23.25 99.88
CA ARG A 24 -28.78 23.20 100.49
C ARG A 24 -27.89 22.40 99.54
N LEU A 25 -26.70 22.93 99.24
CA LEU A 25 -25.56 22.05 99.11
C LEU A 25 -25.53 21.28 100.44
N LEU A 26 -25.83 19.99 100.38
CA LEU A 26 -25.17 19.08 101.31
C LEU A 26 -23.68 19.31 101.06
N SER A 27 -22.92 19.49 102.14
CA SER A 27 -21.50 19.18 102.01
C SER A 27 -21.49 17.71 101.57
N THR A 28 -20.86 17.42 100.45
CA THR A 28 -20.19 16.13 100.34
C THR A 28 -19.27 16.07 101.55
N GLU A 29 -19.49 15.08 102.40
CA GLU A 29 -18.46 14.68 103.35
C GLU A 29 -17.24 14.23 102.51
N PRO A 30 -16.00 14.49 102.97
CA PRO A 30 -14.84 14.42 102.09
C PRO A 30 -14.70 13.02 101.48
N LEU A 31 -14.58 12.98 100.14
CA LEU A 31 -14.27 11.76 99.38
C LEU A 31 -12.84 11.24 99.66
N GLU A 32 -12.09 11.94 100.51
CA GLU A 32 -10.75 11.62 100.98
C GLU A 32 -10.66 10.22 101.62
N ASP A 33 -11.76 9.67 102.15
CA ASP A 33 -11.82 8.33 102.76
C ASP A 33 -11.99 7.19 101.72
N ARG A 34 -12.09 7.49 100.41
CA ARG A 34 -11.96 6.46 99.36
C ARG A 34 -10.51 6.02 99.13
N ARG A 35 -9.53 6.81 99.59
CA ARG A 35 -8.07 6.51 99.53
C ARG A 35 -7.58 5.51 100.59
N LEU A 36 -8.50 4.76 101.18
CA LEU A 36 -8.24 3.66 102.12
C LEU A 36 -9.07 2.42 101.75
N LEU A 37 -9.51 2.37 100.49
CA LEU A 37 -9.89 1.10 99.86
C LEU A 37 -8.60 0.33 99.55
N THR A 38 -8.74 -0.91 99.11
CA THR A 38 -7.63 -1.87 99.09
C THR A 38 -7.80 -2.76 97.87
N ALA A 39 -6.88 -2.63 96.92
CA ALA A 39 -6.77 -3.51 95.78
C ALA A 39 -6.56 -4.96 96.25
N ASN A 40 -7.02 -5.92 95.46
CA ASN A 40 -6.96 -7.33 95.82
C ASN A 40 -6.16 -8.08 94.76
N LEU A 41 -5.06 -8.71 95.19
CA LEU A 41 -4.32 -9.66 94.36
C LEU A 41 -4.82 -11.06 94.72
N ASN A 42 -5.69 -11.63 93.88
CA ASN A 42 -6.42 -12.85 94.15
C ASN A 42 -5.92 -14.00 93.27
N LEU A 43 -5.19 -14.94 93.87
CA LEU A 43 -4.68 -16.14 93.20
C LEU A 43 -5.69 -17.29 93.29
N LEU A 44 -6.34 -17.58 92.18
CA LEU A 44 -7.31 -18.68 92.06
C LEU A 44 -6.59 -20.03 91.90
N GLY A 45 -7.21 -21.09 92.43
CA GLY A 45 -6.73 -22.47 92.31
C GLY A 45 -6.73 -23.06 90.88
N SER A 46 -6.98 -22.25 89.86
CA SER A 46 -6.80 -22.57 88.44
C SER A 46 -5.43 -22.16 87.88
N GLY A 47 -4.64 -21.38 88.64
CA GLY A 47 -3.41 -20.74 88.14
C GLY A 47 -3.60 -19.29 87.68
N LEU A 48 -4.83 -18.78 87.77
CA LEU A 48 -5.20 -17.42 87.39
C LEU A 48 -5.00 -16.47 88.58
N MET A 49 -4.09 -15.50 88.44
CA MET A 49 -3.94 -14.40 89.38
C MET A 49 -4.68 -13.17 88.84
N ILE A 50 -5.49 -12.53 89.69
CA ILE A 50 -6.31 -11.38 89.30
C ILE A 50 -5.99 -10.21 90.21
N TYR A 51 -5.52 -9.10 89.65
CA TYR A 51 -5.50 -7.79 90.30
C TYR A 51 -6.79 -7.04 90.02
N GLY A 52 -7.29 -6.30 91.01
CA GLY A 52 -8.44 -5.41 90.87
C GLY A 52 -8.93 -4.87 92.21
N GLY A 53 -9.44 -3.65 92.20
CA GLY A 53 -9.82 -2.91 93.40
C GLY A 53 -11.19 -2.26 93.28
N SER A 54 -11.64 -1.67 94.39
CA SER A 54 -12.64 -0.60 94.36
C SER A 54 -12.01 0.77 94.64
N GLY A 55 -10.70 0.85 94.38
CA GLY A 55 -9.86 2.03 94.55
C GLY A 55 -10.28 3.19 93.67
N VAL A 56 -9.36 4.14 93.51
CA VAL A 56 -9.53 5.31 92.63
C VAL A 56 -8.22 5.67 91.88
N ASN A 57 -7.21 4.81 92.03
CA ASN A 57 -5.84 4.88 91.53
C ASN A 57 -5.26 3.47 91.74
N ASN A 58 -5.57 2.52 90.86
CA ASN A 58 -5.11 1.12 90.94
C ASN A 58 -3.73 0.99 90.24
N ASP A 59 -2.77 1.82 90.66
CA ASP A 59 -1.52 2.16 89.95
C ASP A 59 -0.46 1.02 89.99
N LEU A 60 -0.75 -0.14 89.43
CA LEU A 60 0.05 -1.37 89.58
C LEU A 60 1.36 -1.38 88.78
N ASN A 61 2.50 -1.49 89.44
CA ASN A 61 3.75 -1.98 88.86
C ASN A 61 3.90 -3.51 89.05
N ILE A 62 4.27 -4.20 87.98
CA ILE A 62 4.66 -5.62 87.92
C ILE A 62 6.13 -5.73 87.46
N SER A 63 6.96 -6.42 88.23
CA SER A 63 8.34 -6.78 87.86
C SER A 63 8.65 -8.24 88.22
N PHE A 64 9.68 -8.82 87.59
CA PHE A 64 10.13 -10.20 87.83
C PHE A 64 11.66 -10.29 87.88
N ASP A 65 12.24 -10.74 89.00
CA ASP A 65 13.70 -10.69 89.24
C ASP A 65 14.49 -11.91 88.71
N GLY A 66 13.80 -12.83 88.03
CA GLY A 66 14.31 -14.16 87.66
C GLY A 66 13.80 -15.29 88.58
N VAL A 67 13.25 -14.97 89.74
CA VAL A 67 12.70 -15.94 90.72
C VAL A 67 11.29 -15.55 91.17
N GLU A 68 11.13 -14.32 91.67
CA GLU A 68 9.89 -13.81 92.25
C GLU A 68 9.29 -12.67 91.41
N TYR A 69 7.96 -12.65 91.28
CA TYR A 69 7.22 -11.47 90.86
C TYR A 69 7.08 -10.51 92.03
N THR A 70 7.20 -9.21 91.77
CA THR A 70 6.82 -8.13 92.69
C THR A 70 5.65 -7.36 92.10
N PHE A 71 4.55 -7.29 92.85
CA PHE A 71 3.39 -6.44 92.58
C PHE A 71 3.43 -5.27 93.56
N ALA A 72 3.43 -4.03 93.06
CA ALA A 72 3.55 -2.83 93.88
C ALA A 72 2.60 -1.73 93.39
N ASP A 73 1.76 -1.21 94.28
CA ASP A 73 0.85 -0.10 93.98
C ASP A 73 1.25 1.10 94.87
N PRO A 74 1.72 2.23 94.33
CA PRO A 74 2.19 3.36 95.12
C PRO A 74 1.05 4.21 95.72
N ALA A 75 -0.21 3.96 95.34
CA ALA A 75 -1.38 4.73 95.72
C ALA A 75 -2.19 4.07 96.86
N GLU A 76 -2.45 2.76 96.79
CA GLU A 76 -3.19 2.03 97.83
C GLU A 76 -2.60 0.64 98.21
N PRO A 77 -2.89 0.11 99.41
CA PRO A 77 -2.35 -1.17 99.85
C PRO A 77 -2.91 -2.37 99.06
N ILE A 78 -2.10 -3.42 98.89
CA ILE A 78 -2.50 -4.65 98.18
C ILE A 78 -2.88 -5.75 99.18
N ASN A 79 -4.14 -6.16 99.18
CA ASN A 79 -4.65 -7.29 99.96
C ASN A 79 -4.49 -8.61 99.18
N ALA A 80 -3.50 -9.41 99.56
CA ALA A 80 -3.28 -10.75 99.01
C ALA A 80 -4.36 -11.76 99.44
N ILE A 81 -5.09 -12.32 98.47
CA ILE A 81 -6.10 -13.36 98.67
C ILE A 81 -5.66 -14.65 97.97
N GLY A 82 -5.68 -15.77 98.69
CA GLY A 82 -5.40 -17.11 98.14
C GLY A 82 -4.90 -18.12 99.17
N GLY A 83 -4.09 -17.67 100.13
CA GLY A 83 -3.63 -18.49 101.27
C GLY A 83 -2.67 -19.63 100.90
N LEU A 84 -1.96 -19.49 99.77
CA LEU A 84 -0.93 -20.43 99.30
C LEU A 84 0.45 -20.08 99.88
N ALA A 85 1.39 -21.02 99.76
CA ALA A 85 2.78 -20.80 100.14
C ALA A 85 3.55 -20.11 98.99
N GLY A 86 4.57 -19.32 99.34
CA GLY A 86 5.39 -18.57 98.36
C GLY A 86 4.85 -17.19 97.99
N LEU A 87 3.82 -16.70 98.67
CA LEU A 87 3.34 -15.33 98.53
C LEU A 87 3.62 -14.60 99.84
N ASP A 88 4.57 -13.67 99.84
CA ASP A 88 5.01 -12.92 101.02
C ASP A 88 4.48 -11.48 100.97
N THR A 89 3.90 -11.03 102.09
CA THR A 89 3.45 -9.65 102.23
C THR A 89 4.60 -8.84 102.79
N ASN A 90 5.14 -7.94 101.97
CA ASN A 90 6.24 -7.08 102.35
C ASN A 90 5.88 -6.28 103.63
N PRO A 91 6.86 -5.90 104.49
CA PRO A 91 6.60 -4.92 105.56
C PRO A 91 6.03 -3.58 105.06
N ASP A 92 6.17 -3.26 103.76
CA ASP A 92 5.37 -2.25 103.08
C ASP A 92 4.03 -2.85 102.58
N PRO A 93 2.86 -2.42 103.10
CA PRO A 93 1.57 -3.02 102.75
C PRO A 93 1.11 -2.74 101.30
N ASN A 94 1.84 -1.89 100.59
CA ASN A 94 1.64 -1.57 99.18
C ASN A 94 2.38 -2.53 98.23
N ILE A 95 3.15 -3.51 98.76
CA ILE A 95 3.98 -4.43 97.98
C ILE A 95 3.69 -5.89 98.36
N VAL A 96 3.46 -6.74 97.35
CA VAL A 96 3.30 -8.20 97.48
C VAL A 96 4.32 -8.89 96.59
N THR A 97 5.13 -9.78 97.16
CA THR A 97 6.05 -10.63 96.39
C THR A 97 5.53 -12.06 96.29
N PHE A 98 5.87 -12.74 95.19
CA PHE A 98 5.29 -14.01 94.82
C PHE A 98 6.30 -14.89 94.06
N ASP A 99 6.64 -16.05 94.63
CA ASP A 99 7.41 -17.13 93.99
C ASP A 99 6.48 -18.08 93.21
N PRO A 100 6.37 -17.95 91.87
CA PRO A 100 5.61 -18.90 91.04
C PRO A 100 6.11 -20.35 91.09
N SER A 101 7.36 -20.61 91.53
CA SER A 101 7.87 -21.99 91.71
C SER A 101 7.32 -22.69 92.97
N ALA A 102 6.73 -21.93 93.90
CA ALA A 102 6.12 -22.46 95.12
C ALA A 102 4.67 -22.97 94.95
N ILE A 103 4.00 -22.66 93.83
CA ILE A 103 2.64 -23.16 93.55
C ILE A 103 2.66 -24.67 93.25
N VAL A 104 1.77 -25.42 93.90
CA VAL A 104 1.51 -26.83 93.57
C VAL A 104 0.42 -26.92 92.50
N GLY A 105 0.75 -26.51 91.28
CA GLY A 105 -0.16 -26.40 90.13
C GLY A 105 0.45 -25.51 89.03
N PRO A 106 -0.14 -25.46 87.82
CA PRO A 106 0.30 -24.51 86.81
C PRO A 106 -0.06 -23.09 87.25
N PHE A 107 0.87 -22.15 87.07
CA PHE A 107 0.56 -20.73 86.97
C PHE A 107 0.23 -20.44 85.50
N THR A 108 -0.85 -19.70 85.21
CA THR A 108 -1.45 -19.65 83.86
C THR A 108 -1.71 -18.26 83.30
N GLN A 109 -1.99 -17.25 84.14
CA GLN A 109 -2.22 -15.90 83.64
C GLN A 109 -2.21 -14.90 84.79
N ILE A 110 -1.69 -13.71 84.51
CA ILE A 110 -1.93 -12.51 85.32
C ILE A 110 -3.00 -11.69 84.59
N VAL A 111 -4.12 -11.46 85.26
CA VAL A 111 -5.16 -10.53 84.82
C VAL A 111 -5.05 -9.26 85.65
N VAL A 112 -5.06 -8.11 85.00
CA VAL A 112 -5.23 -6.81 85.64
C VAL A 112 -6.58 -6.25 85.18
N ASN A 113 -7.42 -5.79 86.11
CA ASN A 113 -8.63 -5.04 85.75
C ASN A 113 -8.52 -3.68 86.43
N HIS A 114 -8.55 -2.59 85.67
CA HIS A 114 -8.46 -1.21 86.19
C HIS A 114 -9.79 -0.78 86.86
N ASN A 115 -10.92 -1.21 86.31
CA ASN A 115 -12.29 -0.99 86.80
C ASN A 115 -12.80 0.46 86.61
N ALA A 116 -12.30 1.44 87.37
CA ALA A 116 -12.82 2.81 87.38
C ALA A 116 -11.93 3.81 88.15
N GLY A 117 -10.92 4.33 87.47
CA GLY A 117 -10.06 5.43 87.91
C GLY A 117 -9.55 6.22 86.70
N ASP A 118 -8.45 6.95 86.88
CA ASP A 118 -7.45 7.10 85.83
C ASP A 118 -6.25 6.28 86.37
N ASP A 119 -6.11 5.02 85.95
CA ASP A 119 -5.22 4.03 86.57
C ASP A 119 -4.01 3.70 85.66
N VAL A 120 -2.82 3.50 86.24
CA VAL A 120 -1.61 3.15 85.47
C VAL A 120 -1.14 1.72 85.78
N THR A 121 -0.91 0.89 84.75
CA THR A 121 -0.23 -0.42 84.90
C THR A 121 1.14 -0.40 84.26
N THR A 122 2.20 -0.50 85.07
CA THR A 122 3.59 -0.58 84.60
C THR A 122 4.09 -2.03 84.61
N ILE A 123 4.72 -2.49 83.53
CA ILE A 123 5.44 -3.75 83.42
C ILE A 123 6.94 -3.45 83.32
N ASP A 124 7.65 -3.49 84.45
CA ASP A 124 9.11 -3.31 84.50
C ASP A 124 9.87 -4.62 84.18
N SER A 125 9.18 -5.76 84.15
CA SER A 125 9.68 -7.07 83.66
C SER A 125 8.63 -8.17 83.81
N PHE A 126 8.53 -9.10 82.85
CA PHE A 126 7.74 -10.33 82.98
C PHE A 126 8.63 -11.59 82.94
N ARG A 127 8.03 -12.77 83.15
CA ARG A 127 8.77 -14.00 83.43
C ARG A 127 9.46 -14.64 82.22
N ASP A 128 10.79 -14.55 82.19
CA ASP A 128 11.67 -15.40 81.39
C ASP A 128 11.78 -16.82 82.00
N GLY A 129 10.91 -17.74 81.57
CA GLY A 129 11.30 -19.15 81.36
C GLY A 129 11.36 -20.17 82.48
N LEU A 130 10.22 -20.54 83.09
CA LEU A 130 10.16 -21.70 84.01
C LEU A 130 8.93 -22.61 83.84
N ALA A 131 8.63 -22.99 82.60
CA ALA A 131 7.70 -24.08 82.23
C ALA A 131 6.27 -24.01 82.82
N GLY A 132 5.85 -22.83 83.28
CA GLY A 132 4.45 -22.52 83.53
C GLY A 132 3.74 -22.21 82.21
N GLY A 133 2.43 -22.00 82.31
CA GLY A 133 1.59 -21.62 81.19
C GLY A 133 1.23 -20.14 81.26
N GLU A 134 2.13 -19.27 81.75
CA GLU A 134 1.82 -17.86 82.02
C GLU A 134 1.45 -17.06 80.76
N GLY A 135 0.64 -16.03 80.95
CA GLY A 135 0.23 -15.01 79.98
C GLY A 135 -0.26 -13.75 80.71
N LEU A 136 -0.64 -12.71 79.96
CA LEU A 136 -1.04 -11.40 80.49
C LEU A 136 -2.37 -10.96 79.87
N ASP A 137 -3.28 -10.39 80.67
CA ASP A 137 -4.61 -9.94 80.24
C ASP A 137 -5.00 -8.70 81.05
N ILE A 138 -4.59 -7.53 80.55
CA ILE A 138 -4.90 -6.21 81.13
C ILE A 138 -6.24 -5.72 80.54
N ARG A 139 -7.11 -5.20 81.41
CA ARG A 139 -8.50 -4.87 81.08
C ARG A 139 -8.96 -3.54 81.68
N ASP A 140 -9.19 -2.56 80.82
CA ASP A 140 -10.31 -1.62 80.96
C ASP A 140 -11.65 -2.38 81.12
N ASP A 141 -12.57 -1.77 81.86
CA ASP A 141 -13.91 -2.27 82.21
C ASP A 141 -15.03 -1.36 81.61
N ALA A 142 -14.70 -0.61 80.55
CA ALA A 142 -15.49 0.42 79.86
C ALA A 142 -15.98 1.56 80.78
N GLY A 143 -15.03 2.14 81.54
CA GLY A 143 -15.26 3.09 82.62
C GLY A 143 -15.55 4.56 82.21
N GLU A 144 -15.51 5.46 83.20
CA GLU A 144 -15.38 6.92 82.99
C GLU A 144 -13.92 7.35 83.29
N GLY A 145 -12.95 6.62 82.74
CA GLY A 145 -11.50 6.75 83.01
C GLY A 145 -10.66 7.14 81.79
N ASN A 146 -9.34 6.91 81.91
CA ASN A 146 -8.33 6.99 80.87
C ASN A 146 -7.10 6.20 81.38
N ASP A 147 -7.13 4.87 81.27
CA ASP A 147 -6.14 4.01 81.91
C ASP A 147 -4.90 3.80 81.00
N THR A 148 -3.71 3.87 81.59
CA THR A 148 -2.42 3.80 80.87
C THR A 148 -1.71 2.48 81.13
N VAL A 149 -1.10 1.87 80.10
CA VAL A 149 -0.23 0.70 80.26
C VAL A 149 1.19 1.02 79.78
N ASP A 150 2.16 1.02 80.69
CA ASP A 150 3.58 1.25 80.40
C ASP A 150 4.34 -0.09 80.39
N ILE A 151 5.02 -0.45 79.30
CA ILE A 151 5.81 -1.69 79.20
C ILE A 151 7.29 -1.31 79.07
N ASN A 152 7.98 -1.26 80.21
CA ASN A 152 9.37 -0.82 80.36
C ASN A 152 10.40 -1.97 80.31
N GLY A 153 9.96 -3.23 80.35
CA GLY A 153 10.83 -4.40 80.36
C GLY A 153 10.15 -5.66 79.84
N ASP A 154 10.95 -6.53 79.21
CA ASP A 154 10.52 -7.57 78.29
C ASP A 154 9.42 -8.51 78.84
N ILE A 155 8.47 -8.85 77.96
CA ILE A 155 7.43 -9.84 78.21
C ILE A 155 7.89 -11.21 77.68
N GLY A 156 8.75 -11.87 78.46
CA GLY A 156 9.39 -13.14 78.11
C GLY A 156 10.77 -12.95 77.47
N SER A 157 11.29 -13.96 76.77
CA SER A 157 12.48 -13.82 75.91
C SER A 157 12.47 -14.82 74.75
N ALA A 158 13.26 -14.56 73.71
CA ALA A 158 13.50 -15.49 72.59
C ALA A 158 14.01 -16.89 73.01
N LEU A 159 14.58 -17.04 74.21
CA LEU A 159 14.99 -18.36 74.74
C LEU A 159 13.90 -19.03 75.56
N ASN A 160 13.01 -18.26 76.19
CA ASN A 160 11.92 -18.80 76.99
C ASN A 160 10.66 -17.90 76.90
N PRO A 161 9.89 -18.00 75.80
CA PRO A 161 8.71 -17.17 75.60
C PRO A 161 7.55 -17.51 76.55
N VAL A 162 6.62 -16.55 76.65
CA VAL A 162 5.36 -16.63 77.40
C VAL A 162 4.44 -17.71 76.81
N ASN A 163 3.81 -18.53 77.65
CA ASN A 163 3.17 -19.81 77.23
C ASN A 163 1.63 -19.74 77.16
N ASN A 164 1.09 -18.54 77.09
CA ASN A 164 -0.33 -18.21 76.96
C ASN A 164 -0.45 -16.81 76.29
N THR A 165 -1.64 -16.45 75.80
CA THR A 165 -1.91 -15.16 75.13
C THR A 165 -1.46 -13.95 75.94
N VAL A 166 -0.95 -12.92 75.24
CA VAL A 166 -0.74 -11.57 75.78
C VAL A 166 -1.84 -10.66 75.24
N LEU A 167 -2.54 -9.96 76.12
CA LEU A 167 -3.73 -9.19 75.81
C LEU A 167 -3.75 -7.91 76.64
N ILE A 168 -3.82 -6.76 75.98
CA ILE A 168 -3.60 -5.45 76.61
C ILE A 168 -4.70 -4.47 76.20
N ARG A 169 -5.47 -4.02 77.18
CA ARG A 169 -6.52 -3.01 77.04
C ARG A 169 -6.36 -1.93 78.13
N GLY A 170 -5.59 -0.89 77.84
CA GLY A 170 -5.75 0.45 78.41
C GLY A 170 -6.03 1.42 77.28
N GLU A 171 -6.58 2.61 77.55
CA GLU A 171 -6.82 3.64 76.52
C GLU A 171 -5.53 4.26 75.97
N GLU A 172 -4.42 4.21 76.71
CA GLU A 172 -3.08 4.64 76.29
C GLU A 172 -2.07 3.51 76.55
N ILE A 173 -1.34 3.04 75.53
CA ILE A 173 -0.38 1.92 75.66
C ILE A 173 1.02 2.37 75.25
N ASN A 174 1.89 2.62 76.22
CA ASN A 174 3.31 2.95 76.02
C ASN A 174 4.14 1.66 75.94
N LEU A 175 4.59 1.29 74.74
CA LEU A 175 5.35 0.06 74.49
C LEU A 175 6.86 0.39 74.35
N GLY A 176 7.67 -0.06 75.30
CA GLY A 176 9.10 0.29 75.41
C GLY A 176 10.04 -0.90 75.64
N ALA A 177 9.56 -2.12 75.41
CA ALA A 177 10.31 -3.36 75.51
C ALA A 177 9.66 -4.48 74.66
N ASP A 178 10.39 -5.57 74.47
CA ASP A 178 9.98 -6.68 73.60
C ASP A 178 8.86 -7.56 74.20
N ILE A 179 8.16 -8.29 73.33
CA ILE A 179 7.19 -9.33 73.72
C ILE A 179 7.51 -10.64 72.97
N TYR A 180 7.58 -11.76 73.70
CA TYR A 180 7.87 -13.08 73.14
C TYR A 180 6.86 -14.12 73.62
N THR A 181 6.08 -14.73 72.71
CA THR A 181 5.10 -15.79 73.01
C THR A 181 5.43 -17.11 72.33
N ASN A 182 4.96 -18.22 72.91
CA ASN A 182 5.22 -19.56 72.42
C ASN A 182 4.22 -19.97 71.34
N ASN A 183 4.16 -19.22 70.24
CA ASN A 183 3.26 -19.43 69.10
C ASN A 183 1.78 -19.14 69.45
N LEU A 184 1.53 -17.96 70.02
CA LEU A 184 0.25 -17.57 70.64
C LEU A 184 -0.02 -16.07 70.47
N ASP A 185 -1.29 -15.69 70.50
CA ASP A 185 -1.70 -14.34 70.11
C ASP A 185 -1.17 -13.23 71.05
N VAL A 186 -0.85 -12.08 70.46
CA VAL A 186 -0.54 -10.80 71.12
C VAL A 186 -1.55 -9.77 70.64
N VAL A 187 -2.33 -9.18 71.55
CA VAL A 187 -3.47 -8.32 71.19
C VAL A 187 -3.44 -6.99 71.94
N PHE A 188 -3.47 -5.89 71.21
CA PHE A 188 -3.55 -4.51 71.71
C PHE A 188 -4.87 -3.86 71.27
N ALA A 189 -5.68 -3.40 72.22
CA ALA A 189 -7.07 -2.98 71.94
C ALA A 189 -7.28 -1.47 71.67
N ASN A 190 -6.24 -0.64 71.81
CA ASN A 190 -6.26 0.81 71.58
C ASN A 190 -4.87 1.26 71.07
N ASP A 191 -4.65 2.57 70.92
CA ASP A 191 -3.44 3.17 70.35
C ASP A 191 -2.17 2.79 71.12
N VAL A 192 -1.09 2.50 70.36
CA VAL A 192 0.22 2.07 70.90
C VAL A 192 1.30 3.10 70.56
N ASP A 193 1.81 3.80 71.57
CA ASP A 193 2.94 4.72 71.47
C ASP A 193 4.25 3.98 71.78
N LEU A 194 5.16 3.88 70.79
CA LEU A 194 6.48 3.29 70.97
C LEU A 194 7.41 4.25 71.71
N THR A 195 8.02 3.76 72.80
CA THR A 195 8.95 4.53 73.66
C THR A 195 10.39 4.00 73.65
N ALA A 196 10.61 2.87 72.98
CA ALA A 196 11.90 2.29 72.61
C ALA A 196 11.77 1.55 71.26
N ASP A 197 12.88 1.04 70.72
CA ASP A 197 12.84 0.04 69.63
C ASP A 197 12.26 -1.27 70.19
N VAL A 198 11.33 -1.91 69.48
CA VAL A 198 10.49 -3.01 69.99
C VAL A 198 10.37 -4.18 69.01
N PHE A 199 10.56 -5.39 69.50
CA PHE A 199 10.22 -6.65 68.81
C PHE A 199 9.01 -7.37 69.43
N VAL A 200 8.08 -7.85 68.59
CA VAL A 200 6.94 -8.70 69.00
C VAL A 200 7.00 -10.04 68.27
N ASP A 201 7.43 -11.09 68.97
CA ASP A 201 7.40 -12.49 68.51
C ASP A 201 6.11 -13.16 69.03
N ALA A 202 5.16 -13.38 68.12
CA ALA A 202 3.96 -14.17 68.36
C ALA A 202 4.10 -15.63 67.92
N GLY A 203 5.23 -16.04 67.32
CA GLY A 203 5.44 -17.33 66.65
C GLY A 203 4.33 -17.65 65.64
N ASN A 204 3.83 -18.89 65.61
CA ASN A 204 2.62 -19.23 64.80
C ASN A 204 1.28 -18.67 65.37
N GLY A 205 1.30 -17.54 66.08
CA GLY A 205 0.14 -16.83 66.63
C GLY A 205 -0.25 -15.60 65.81
N THR A 206 -1.27 -14.86 66.27
CA THR A 206 -1.71 -13.58 65.68
C THR A 206 -1.13 -12.39 66.43
N ALA A 207 -0.57 -11.40 65.72
CA ALA A 207 -0.33 -10.07 66.27
C ALA A 207 -1.49 -9.15 65.84
N GLU A 208 -2.28 -8.64 66.78
CA GLU A 208 -3.52 -7.88 66.54
C GLU A 208 -3.46 -6.51 67.23
N PHE A 209 -3.67 -5.43 66.47
CA PHE A 209 -3.69 -4.05 66.94
C PHE A 209 -4.99 -3.37 66.45
N ASP A 210 -5.92 -3.11 67.37
CA ASP A 210 -7.26 -2.56 67.06
C ASP A 210 -7.26 -1.06 66.69
N ALA A 211 -6.12 -0.38 66.77
CA ALA A 211 -6.00 1.08 66.52
C ALA A 211 -4.62 1.47 65.96
N ASP A 212 -4.18 2.72 66.16
CA ASP A 212 -2.95 3.27 65.56
C ASP A 212 -1.68 2.80 66.32
N ILE A 213 -0.54 2.74 65.63
CA ILE A 213 0.80 2.52 66.23
C ILE A 213 1.71 3.67 65.84
N ASP A 214 2.29 4.40 66.78
CA ASP A 214 3.09 5.61 66.52
C ASP A 214 4.40 5.64 67.34
N GLY A 215 5.32 6.56 67.01
CA GLY A 215 6.52 6.80 67.83
C GLY A 215 7.76 7.21 67.03
N THR A 216 8.92 7.31 67.70
CA THR A 216 10.20 7.65 67.04
C THR A 216 11.23 6.52 67.10
N PHE A 217 10.76 5.28 66.95
CA PHE A 217 11.55 4.05 67.18
C PHE A 217 11.27 2.98 66.12
N ALA A 218 12.00 1.87 66.14
CA ALA A 218 11.79 0.74 65.24
C ALA A 218 10.70 -0.21 65.76
N LEU A 219 9.94 -0.79 64.84
CA LEU A 219 8.96 -1.86 65.09
C LEU A 219 9.32 -3.09 64.26
N GLU A 220 9.54 -4.22 64.93
CA GLU A 220 9.75 -5.54 64.34
C GLU A 220 8.66 -6.50 64.84
N ILE A 221 8.00 -7.27 63.97
CA ILE A 221 6.95 -8.23 64.36
C ILE A 221 7.08 -9.55 63.58
N ASP A 222 7.23 -10.66 64.29
CA ASP A 222 7.18 -12.04 63.78
C ASP A 222 5.84 -12.70 64.19
N ALA A 223 5.03 -13.20 63.25
CA ALA A 223 3.76 -13.87 63.54
C ALA A 223 3.34 -14.90 62.45
N GLU A 224 2.23 -15.62 62.62
CA GLU A 224 1.52 -16.29 61.50
C GLU A 224 0.70 -15.24 60.74
N SER A 225 -0.06 -14.41 61.47
CA SER A 225 -0.88 -13.33 60.91
C SER A 225 -0.65 -12.03 61.67
N ILE A 226 -0.53 -10.92 60.94
CA ILE A 226 -0.42 -9.57 61.51
C ILE A 226 -1.63 -8.76 61.06
N GLN A 227 -2.40 -8.21 62.00
CA GLN A 227 -3.60 -7.43 61.75
C GLN A 227 -3.51 -6.09 62.47
N ILE A 228 -3.56 -4.99 61.72
CA ILE A 228 -3.52 -3.62 62.23
C ILE A 228 -4.72 -2.85 61.65
N ALA A 229 -5.54 -2.28 62.53
CA ALA A 229 -6.76 -1.57 62.15
C ALA A 229 -6.55 -0.05 61.95
N GLY A 230 -5.51 0.52 62.56
CA GLY A 230 -5.12 1.93 62.40
C GLY A 230 -4.01 2.18 61.38
N ASP A 231 -3.45 3.40 61.44
CA ASP A 231 -2.21 3.81 60.79
C ASP A 231 -0.98 3.28 61.59
N VAL A 232 0.17 3.13 60.91
CA VAL A 232 1.47 2.77 61.49
C VAL A 232 2.46 3.90 61.19
N GLY A 233 2.90 4.64 62.20
CA GLY A 233 3.69 5.87 62.07
C GLY A 233 2.91 7.05 61.50
N GLY A 234 1.58 7.07 61.70
CA GLY A 234 0.64 8.00 61.11
C GLY A 234 0.76 9.44 61.63
N THR A 235 0.83 9.64 62.96
CA THR A 235 1.08 10.98 63.53
C THR A 235 2.57 11.26 63.70
N THR A 236 3.36 10.21 63.98
CA THR A 236 4.80 10.27 64.26
C THR A 236 5.50 9.11 63.53
N PRO A 237 6.14 9.37 62.36
CA PRO A 237 6.75 8.32 61.56
C PRO A 237 7.86 7.55 62.29
N LEU A 238 7.75 6.23 62.28
CA LEU A 238 8.67 5.29 62.93
C LEU A 238 10.09 5.36 62.33
N THR A 239 11.10 4.77 62.97
CA THR A 239 12.45 4.71 62.36
C THR A 239 12.55 3.65 61.28
N SER A 240 11.96 2.48 61.52
CA SER A 240 11.74 1.43 60.54
C SER A 240 10.57 0.55 60.96
N VAL A 241 9.97 -0.13 59.97
CA VAL A 241 8.93 -1.14 60.15
C VAL A 241 9.39 -2.41 59.46
N ASP A 242 9.45 -3.53 60.18
CA ASP A 242 9.71 -4.86 59.63
C ASP A 242 8.64 -5.84 60.16
N LEU A 243 7.69 -6.21 59.30
CA LEU A 243 6.59 -7.11 59.65
C LEU A 243 6.74 -8.41 58.85
N ASN A 244 6.74 -9.55 59.52
CA ASN A 244 7.00 -10.86 58.92
C ASN A 244 5.91 -11.87 59.36
N ALA A 245 5.08 -12.29 58.40
CA ALA A 245 3.92 -13.15 58.63
C ALA A 245 4.00 -14.50 57.90
N GLY A 246 3.77 -15.58 58.64
CA GLY A 246 3.68 -16.96 58.14
C GLY A 246 2.52 -17.22 57.16
N ASP A 247 1.51 -16.34 57.12
CA ASP A 247 0.39 -16.35 56.19
C ASP A 247 0.08 -14.93 55.64
N GLN A 248 -0.45 -14.02 56.46
CA GLN A 248 -1.02 -12.74 55.98
C GLN A 248 -0.63 -11.52 56.83
N ILE A 249 -0.34 -10.40 56.17
CA ILE A 249 -0.31 -9.06 56.78
C ILE A 249 -1.57 -8.30 56.32
N GLN A 250 -2.30 -7.70 57.24
CA GLN A 250 -3.37 -6.73 56.96
C GLN A 250 -3.12 -5.43 57.73
N ILE A 251 -2.99 -4.31 57.03
CA ILE A 251 -2.96 -2.96 57.59
C ILE A 251 -4.11 -2.16 57.00
N SER A 252 -5.00 -1.65 57.84
CA SER A 252 -6.24 -0.99 57.39
C SER A 252 -6.09 0.52 57.23
N GLY A 253 -5.11 1.13 57.90
CA GLY A 253 -4.60 2.47 57.63
C GLY A 253 -3.38 2.49 56.71
N SER A 254 -2.56 3.53 56.86
CA SER A 254 -1.32 3.83 56.14
C SER A 254 -0.09 3.36 56.94
N THR A 255 1.07 3.23 56.30
CA THR A 255 2.35 2.88 56.94
C THR A 255 3.42 3.93 56.62
N SER A 256 4.14 4.42 57.62
CA SER A 256 4.95 5.63 57.51
C SER A 256 6.20 5.55 58.40
N ALA A 257 7.37 5.72 57.77
CA ALA A 257 8.67 5.62 58.44
C ALA A 257 9.67 6.68 57.93
N THR A 258 10.69 6.95 58.73
CA THR A 258 11.83 7.81 58.38
C THR A 258 12.97 7.05 57.72
N GLY A 259 13.05 5.72 57.93
CA GLY A 259 13.91 4.76 57.25
C GLY A 259 13.08 3.75 56.42
N ASN A 260 13.39 2.46 56.53
CA ASN A 260 12.81 1.38 55.72
C ASN A 260 11.43 0.91 56.21
N ILE A 261 10.63 0.39 55.27
CA ILE A 261 9.42 -0.40 55.52
C ILE A 261 9.57 -1.74 54.78
N VAL A 262 9.53 -2.86 55.50
CA VAL A 262 9.59 -4.23 54.98
C VAL A 262 8.36 -4.98 55.47
N LEU A 263 7.50 -5.44 54.56
CA LEU A 263 6.30 -6.22 54.88
C LEU A 263 6.39 -7.57 54.14
N THR A 264 6.69 -8.65 54.85
CA THR A 264 6.84 -10.02 54.31
C THR A 264 5.66 -10.89 54.71
N ALA A 265 4.98 -11.53 53.75
CA ALA A 265 3.84 -12.41 54.01
C ALA A 265 3.85 -13.63 53.07
N ALA A 266 3.62 -14.82 53.59
CA ALA A 266 3.68 -16.04 52.77
C ALA A 266 2.53 -16.18 51.74
N THR A 267 1.38 -15.52 51.97
CA THR A 267 0.18 -15.59 51.13
C THR A 267 -0.21 -14.23 50.55
N GLU A 268 -0.44 -13.21 51.38
CA GLU A 268 -0.95 -11.90 50.95
C GLU A 268 -0.54 -10.75 51.90
N THR A 269 -0.27 -9.58 51.32
CA THR A 269 -0.16 -8.29 52.04
C THR A 269 -1.34 -7.40 51.64
N LEU A 270 -2.26 -7.13 52.57
CA LEU A 270 -3.49 -6.36 52.36
C LEU A 270 -3.37 -4.96 52.98
N LEU A 271 -3.50 -3.91 52.17
CA LEU A 271 -3.20 -2.52 52.55
C LEU A 271 -4.38 -1.57 52.30
N GLY A 272 -4.70 -0.73 53.30
CA GLY A 272 -5.80 0.24 53.27
C GLY A 272 -5.40 1.69 53.01
N GLY A 273 -4.12 2.06 53.18
CA GLY A 273 -3.61 3.43 53.04
C GLY A 273 -2.29 3.54 52.28
N ASP A 274 -1.63 4.69 52.42
CA ASP A 274 -0.34 5.00 51.79
C ASP A 274 0.81 4.21 52.45
N VAL A 275 1.93 4.00 51.75
CA VAL A 275 3.16 3.41 52.31
C VAL A 275 4.36 4.32 52.02
N LEU A 276 4.86 5.00 53.06
CA LEU A 276 5.73 6.17 52.97
C LEU A 276 7.04 5.96 53.76
N ALA A 277 8.05 5.40 53.10
CA ALA A 277 9.41 5.29 53.66
C ALA A 277 10.23 6.57 53.43
N GLY A 278 11.29 6.75 54.23
CA GLY A 278 12.27 7.81 54.01
C GLY A 278 11.82 9.24 54.35
N SER A 279 10.78 9.42 55.18
CA SER A 279 10.22 10.75 55.53
C SER A 279 11.18 11.73 56.24
N GLY A 280 12.38 11.27 56.63
CA GLY A 280 13.44 12.11 57.22
C GLY A 280 14.88 11.75 56.84
N GLY A 281 15.09 10.74 55.98
CA GLY A 281 16.39 10.15 55.64
C GLY A 281 16.25 9.11 54.53
N ALA A 282 17.32 8.41 54.15
CA ALA A 282 17.23 7.32 53.16
C ALA A 282 16.35 6.17 53.69
N GLY A 283 15.51 5.60 52.84
CA GLY A 283 14.54 4.57 53.24
C GLY A 283 13.77 3.96 52.08
N SER A 284 13.82 2.63 51.97
CA SER A 284 13.14 1.81 50.95
C SER A 284 11.80 1.26 51.44
N VAL A 285 10.94 0.88 50.48
CA VAL A 285 9.75 0.06 50.69
C VAL A 285 9.94 -1.31 50.04
N GLU A 286 9.70 -2.40 50.77
CA GLU A 286 9.77 -3.78 50.27
C GLU A 286 8.53 -4.58 50.72
N LEU A 287 7.65 -4.92 49.77
CA LEU A 287 6.37 -5.59 50.01
C LEU A 287 6.43 -7.03 49.47
N ASN A 288 6.96 -7.92 50.29
CA ASN A 288 7.28 -9.31 49.99
C ASN A 288 6.10 -10.26 50.25
N GLY A 289 5.02 -10.08 49.49
CA GLY A 289 3.90 -11.03 49.39
C GLY A 289 3.72 -11.56 47.97
N PRO A 290 3.28 -12.82 47.76
CA PRO A 290 2.91 -13.32 46.42
C PRO A 290 1.81 -12.48 45.74
N THR A 291 0.93 -11.89 46.55
CA THR A 291 -0.01 -10.85 46.14
C THR A 291 0.08 -9.69 47.13
N VAL A 292 0.11 -8.45 46.62
CA VAL A 292 -0.03 -7.23 47.42
C VAL A 292 -1.32 -6.54 46.99
N THR A 293 -2.34 -6.55 47.85
CA THR A 293 -3.69 -6.10 47.54
C THR A 293 -3.97 -4.76 48.20
N PHE A 294 -4.30 -3.74 47.40
CA PHE A 294 -4.82 -2.47 47.91
C PHE A 294 -6.35 -2.51 47.97
N ASN A 295 -6.91 -2.10 49.11
CA ASN A 295 -8.35 -2.12 49.37
C ASN A 295 -8.95 -0.71 49.57
N ASN A 296 -8.25 0.32 49.11
CA ASN A 296 -8.69 1.70 49.17
C ASN A 296 -9.38 2.11 47.84
N PRO A 297 -10.64 2.59 47.84
CA PRO A 297 -11.32 3.05 46.61
C PRO A 297 -10.91 4.47 46.18
N GLY A 298 -9.82 5.01 46.72
CA GLY A 298 -9.20 6.27 46.30
C GLY A 298 -7.83 6.04 45.65
N ALA A 299 -7.00 7.08 45.69
CA ALA A 299 -5.59 7.00 45.31
C ALA A 299 -4.74 6.60 46.51
N VAL A 300 -3.73 5.75 46.27
CA VAL A 300 -2.74 5.27 47.23
C VAL A 300 -1.34 5.60 46.70
N GLN A 301 -0.50 6.18 47.56
CA GLN A 301 0.91 6.43 47.28
C GLN A 301 1.80 5.39 47.96
N VAL A 302 2.73 4.80 47.20
CA VAL A 302 3.85 4.02 47.74
C VAL A 302 5.17 4.71 47.36
N SER A 303 5.93 5.18 48.34
CA SER A 303 7.12 6.00 48.08
C SER A 303 8.28 5.77 49.04
N SER A 304 9.49 5.97 48.51
CA SER A 304 10.77 5.97 49.23
C SER A 304 11.32 7.40 49.40
N SER A 305 12.46 7.57 50.05
CA SER A 305 13.15 8.88 50.14
C SER A 305 13.65 9.41 48.79
N GLY A 306 13.76 8.56 47.77
CA GLY A 306 14.29 8.95 46.47
C GLY A 306 15.81 9.13 46.43
N ALA A 307 16.57 8.59 47.39
CA ALA A 307 18.02 8.49 47.27
C ALA A 307 18.42 7.36 46.29
N PRO A 308 19.62 7.40 45.66
CA PRO A 308 20.00 6.42 44.62
C PRO A 308 20.25 4.99 45.10
N THR A 309 20.10 4.74 46.40
CA THR A 309 20.19 3.41 47.04
C THR A 309 18.84 2.81 47.36
N ASP A 310 17.78 3.61 47.23
CA ASP A 310 16.48 3.31 47.79
C ASP A 310 15.61 2.63 46.72
N SER A 311 14.54 1.97 47.14
CA SER A 311 13.68 1.21 46.23
C SER A 311 12.23 1.19 46.69
N VAL A 312 11.34 0.93 45.75
CA VAL A 312 9.96 0.48 46.01
C VAL A 312 9.80 -0.86 45.30
N SER A 313 9.84 -1.96 46.06
CA SER A 313 9.76 -3.32 45.52
C SER A 313 8.49 -4.03 45.98
N PHE A 314 7.83 -4.73 45.05
CA PHE A 314 6.73 -5.64 45.29
C PHE A 314 7.17 -7.05 44.89
N GLY A 315 7.26 -7.98 45.83
CA GLY A 315 7.75 -9.35 45.61
C GLY A 315 6.82 -10.25 44.78
N GLY A 316 5.62 -9.77 44.45
CA GLY A 316 4.58 -10.51 43.73
C GLY A 316 3.67 -9.60 42.91
N ILE A 317 2.44 -10.05 42.67
CA ILE A 317 1.46 -9.34 41.84
C ILE A 317 0.75 -8.26 42.66
N ILE A 318 0.70 -7.03 42.13
CA ILE A 318 -0.11 -5.95 42.68
C ILE A 318 -1.58 -6.16 42.29
N SER A 319 -2.49 -6.05 43.25
CA SER A 319 -3.93 -6.26 43.05
C SER A 319 -4.76 -5.13 43.68
N SER A 320 -6.00 -4.95 43.22
CA SER A 320 -7.01 -4.23 44.00
C SER A 320 -8.40 -4.88 43.91
N GLY A 321 -9.15 -4.80 45.01
CA GLY A 321 -10.53 -5.28 45.07
C GLY A 321 -11.57 -4.26 44.59
N VAL A 322 -11.17 -3.00 44.34
CA VAL A 322 -12.08 -1.84 44.27
C VAL A 322 -11.78 -0.83 43.15
N GLY A 323 -10.71 -1.02 42.37
CA GLY A 323 -10.27 -0.07 41.35
C GLY A 323 -9.39 1.05 41.92
N THR A 324 -8.44 0.71 42.78
CA THR A 324 -7.50 1.66 43.40
C THR A 324 -6.60 2.34 42.37
N ASP A 325 -6.38 3.65 42.52
CA ASP A 325 -5.35 4.39 41.78
C ASP A 325 -4.01 4.26 42.52
N LEU A 326 -3.06 3.49 42.01
CA LEU A 326 -1.74 3.30 42.63
C LEU A 326 -0.71 4.27 42.04
N THR A 327 -0.05 5.05 42.89
CA THR A 327 1.07 5.93 42.54
C THR A 327 2.35 5.49 43.24
N ILE A 328 3.37 5.15 42.46
CA ILE A 328 4.70 4.77 42.95
C ILE A 328 5.70 5.93 42.76
N ALA A 329 6.56 6.15 43.76
CA ALA A 329 7.68 7.07 43.69
C ALA A 329 8.97 6.49 44.34
N ALA A 330 9.85 5.98 43.50
CA ALA A 330 11.21 5.58 43.88
C ALA A 330 12.24 6.72 43.75
N GLY A 331 11.88 7.87 43.16
CA GLY A 331 12.76 9.04 43.04
C GLY A 331 13.97 8.77 42.15
N LEU A 332 15.18 8.70 42.72
CA LEU A 332 16.41 8.26 42.03
C LEU A 332 16.72 6.76 42.21
N GLY A 333 15.80 6.02 42.84
CA GLY A 333 15.90 4.59 43.13
C GLY A 333 15.25 3.69 42.09
N THR A 334 15.07 2.42 42.43
CA THR A 334 14.40 1.41 41.57
C THR A 334 12.95 1.20 42.00
N ALA A 335 12.02 1.10 41.04
CA ALA A 335 10.67 0.59 41.27
C ALA A 335 10.48 -0.78 40.61
N SER A 336 10.05 -1.81 41.33
CA SER A 336 9.97 -3.18 40.80
C SER A 336 8.71 -3.94 41.24
N SER A 337 8.11 -4.74 40.35
CA SER A 337 6.98 -5.62 40.71
C SER A 337 6.92 -6.91 39.89
N GLY A 338 6.16 -7.89 40.38
CA GLY A 338 5.82 -9.13 39.66
C GLY A 338 4.63 -8.99 38.68
N GLY A 339 4.24 -7.76 38.33
CA GLY A 339 3.04 -7.45 37.54
C GLY A 339 1.93 -6.78 38.35
N ALA A 340 0.83 -6.40 37.69
CA ALA A 340 -0.31 -5.73 38.32
C ALA A 340 -1.64 -6.08 37.64
N ALA A 341 -2.74 -6.12 38.40
CA ALA A 341 -4.08 -6.38 37.87
C ALA A 341 -5.20 -5.71 38.69
N GLY A 342 -6.22 -5.18 38.00
CA GLY A 342 -7.44 -4.68 38.64
C GLY A 342 -7.31 -3.33 39.35
N LEU A 343 -6.31 -2.54 38.96
CA LEU A 343 -6.17 -1.13 39.37
C LEU A 343 -7.06 -0.22 38.50
N GLY A 344 -7.36 0.96 39.03
CA GLY A 344 -7.81 2.11 38.23
C GLY A 344 -6.61 2.63 37.45
N ASN A 345 -5.89 3.60 38.01
CA ASN A 345 -4.64 4.10 37.44
C ASN A 345 -3.42 3.33 38.00
N PHE A 346 -2.43 3.00 37.16
CA PHE A 346 -1.09 2.55 37.60
C PHE A 346 -0.04 3.55 37.15
N ASN A 347 0.45 4.35 38.11
CA ASN A 347 1.32 5.49 37.86
C ASN A 347 2.68 5.30 38.53
N ILE A 348 3.78 5.40 37.78
CA ILE A 348 5.14 5.50 38.33
C ILE A 348 5.64 6.92 38.02
N THR A 349 5.56 7.80 39.01
CA THR A 349 5.78 9.25 38.81
C THR A 349 7.25 9.65 38.80
N SER A 350 8.09 8.89 39.49
CA SER A 350 9.55 9.03 39.46
C SER A 350 10.24 7.75 39.93
N ALA A 351 11.16 7.26 39.12
CA ALA A 351 12.18 6.28 39.45
C ALA A 351 13.40 6.56 38.55
N ASP A 352 14.58 6.04 38.89
CA ASP A 352 15.66 5.99 37.90
C ASP A 352 15.46 4.79 36.97
N THR A 353 15.31 3.61 37.59
CA THR A 353 15.05 2.34 36.90
C THR A 353 13.71 1.74 37.32
N VAL A 354 13.04 1.08 36.38
CA VAL A 354 11.78 0.38 36.62
C VAL A 354 11.88 -1.06 36.09
N ASP A 355 11.45 -2.06 36.86
CA ASP A 355 11.59 -3.48 36.52
C ASP A 355 10.30 -4.28 36.80
N LEU A 356 9.53 -4.55 35.76
CA LEU A 356 8.17 -5.12 35.83
C LEU A 356 8.20 -6.55 35.27
N ASN A 357 8.49 -7.51 36.15
CA ASN A 357 8.69 -8.93 35.85
C ASN A 357 7.38 -9.69 35.54
N GLY A 358 6.34 -8.96 35.11
CA GLY A 358 5.02 -9.46 34.76
C GLY A 358 4.21 -8.37 34.03
N VAL A 359 3.04 -8.76 33.51
CA VAL A 359 2.16 -7.83 32.79
C VAL A 359 1.48 -6.85 33.75
N ILE A 360 1.37 -5.58 33.34
CA ILE A 360 0.60 -4.54 34.05
C ILE A 360 -0.78 -4.40 33.41
N GLY A 361 -1.85 -4.55 34.20
CA GLY A 361 -3.24 -4.38 33.79
C GLY A 361 -4.01 -3.42 34.69
N ALA A 362 -4.52 -2.34 34.13
CA ALA A 362 -5.18 -1.23 34.81
C ALA A 362 -6.29 -0.63 33.91
N GLU A 363 -7.00 0.42 34.36
CA GLU A 363 -7.81 1.27 33.48
C GLU A 363 -6.92 2.19 32.62
N ASP A 364 -5.94 2.88 33.24
CA ASP A 364 -4.88 3.71 32.61
C ASP A 364 -3.47 3.37 33.18
N ILE A 365 -2.41 3.62 32.40
CA ILE A 365 -1.00 3.34 32.78
C ILE A 365 -0.09 4.53 32.43
N GLU A 366 0.61 5.11 33.41
CA GLU A 366 1.61 6.18 33.23
C GLU A 366 2.96 5.78 33.88
N ILE A 367 4.07 5.76 33.14
CA ILE A 367 5.40 5.40 33.68
C ILE A 367 6.48 6.41 33.28
N ASN A 368 7.11 7.01 34.29
CA ASN A 368 8.21 7.98 34.16
C ASN A 368 9.47 7.47 34.87
N ALA A 369 10.52 7.16 34.10
CA ALA A 369 11.79 6.59 34.60
C ALA A 369 13.00 7.32 33.98
N THR A 370 14.01 7.69 34.77
CA THR A 370 15.10 8.56 34.27
C THR A 370 16.22 7.87 33.52
N THR A 371 16.33 6.55 33.56
CA THR A 371 17.28 5.77 32.73
C THR A 371 16.60 4.67 31.91
N SER A 372 15.89 3.73 32.53
CA SER A 372 15.29 2.59 31.81
C SER A 372 14.10 1.93 32.49
N LEU A 373 13.22 1.36 31.67
CA LEU A 373 12.12 0.47 32.05
C LEU A 373 12.35 -0.93 31.47
N ASN A 374 12.18 -1.98 32.27
CA ASN A 374 12.04 -3.36 31.82
C ASN A 374 10.60 -3.83 32.09
N ALA A 375 9.98 -4.51 31.13
CA ALA A 375 8.58 -4.95 31.24
C ALA A 375 8.26 -6.20 30.40
N GLN A 376 7.17 -6.91 30.74
CA GLN A 376 6.65 -8.01 29.92
C GLN A 376 5.41 -7.65 29.08
N GLY A 377 4.76 -6.51 29.36
CA GLY A 377 3.64 -5.99 28.58
C GLY A 377 2.66 -5.13 29.37
N PHE A 378 1.80 -4.40 28.65
CA PHE A 378 0.86 -3.43 29.20
C PHE A 378 -0.55 -3.68 28.66
N GLN A 379 -1.56 -3.63 29.54
CA GLN A 379 -2.96 -3.81 29.18
C GLN A 379 -3.84 -2.78 29.91
N ALA A 380 -3.82 -1.54 29.43
CA ALA A 380 -4.83 -0.54 29.80
C ALA A 380 -6.20 -0.96 29.22
N SER A 381 -7.24 -0.86 30.05
CA SER A 381 -8.55 -1.44 29.79
C SER A 381 -9.67 -0.41 29.55
N ALA A 382 -9.43 0.86 29.90
CA ALA A 382 -10.37 1.96 29.69
C ALA A 382 -9.76 3.15 28.92
N GLY A 383 -8.48 3.48 29.12
CA GLY A 383 -7.80 4.55 28.39
C GLY A 383 -6.37 4.18 27.96
N ASP A 384 -5.38 4.89 28.50
CA ASP A 384 -4.08 5.20 27.90
C ASP A 384 -2.91 4.35 28.43
N VAL A 385 -1.81 4.29 27.65
CA VAL A 385 -0.48 3.81 28.06
C VAL A 385 0.57 4.85 27.67
N ASP A 386 1.06 5.65 28.62
CA ASP A 386 2.10 6.67 28.42
C ASP A 386 3.41 6.26 29.11
N ILE A 387 4.47 6.07 28.32
CA ILE A 387 5.77 5.57 28.75
C ILE A 387 6.85 6.63 28.48
N SER A 388 7.06 7.48 29.48
CA SER A 388 8.05 8.55 29.49
C SER A 388 9.40 8.06 30.04
N THR A 389 10.11 7.24 29.24
CA THR A 389 11.42 6.67 29.59
C THR A 389 12.43 6.84 28.44
N PRO A 390 13.74 6.98 28.69
CA PRO A 390 14.75 7.03 27.62
C PRO A 390 14.87 5.72 26.83
N ALA A 391 14.67 4.59 27.52
CA ALA A 391 14.69 3.25 26.95
C ALA A 391 13.67 2.35 27.68
N THR A 392 12.89 1.61 26.90
CA THR A 392 12.05 0.50 27.37
C THR A 392 12.57 -0.80 26.77
N ILE A 393 12.88 -1.76 27.62
CA ILE A 393 13.24 -3.13 27.25
C ILE A 393 11.99 -3.99 27.48
N PHE A 394 11.63 -4.79 26.48
CA PHE A 394 10.68 -5.88 26.65
C PHE A 394 11.45 -7.19 26.75
N ASP A 395 11.33 -7.87 27.89
CA ASP A 395 12.00 -9.14 28.20
C ASP A 395 10.93 -10.19 28.52
N GLY A 396 10.13 -10.53 27.50
CA GLY A 396 8.91 -11.31 27.61
C GLY A 396 9.07 -12.80 27.29
N PRO A 397 7.95 -13.54 27.33
CA PRO A 397 7.92 -14.93 26.90
C PRO A 397 7.55 -15.02 25.40
N THR A 398 8.49 -14.78 24.49
CA THR A 398 8.37 -14.88 23.00
C THR A 398 7.42 -13.90 22.32
N SER A 399 6.52 -13.25 23.06
CA SER A 399 5.61 -12.23 22.51
C SER A 399 5.12 -11.28 23.59
N THR A 400 5.38 -9.99 23.42
CA THR A 400 4.87 -8.91 24.25
C THR A 400 3.60 -8.31 23.64
N LEU A 401 2.57 -8.16 24.47
CA LEU A 401 1.34 -7.44 24.13
C LEU A 401 1.35 -6.06 24.77
N VAL A 402 1.24 -5.01 23.96
CA VAL A 402 0.93 -3.65 24.39
C VAL A 402 -0.48 -3.29 23.91
N ARG A 403 -1.38 -3.07 24.86
CA ARG A 403 -2.79 -2.81 24.62
C ARG A 403 -3.28 -1.62 25.43
N ALA A 404 -4.03 -0.75 24.76
CA ALA A 404 -4.81 0.32 25.35
C ALA A 404 -6.19 0.40 24.67
N THR A 405 -7.03 1.34 25.09
CA THR A 405 -8.26 1.72 24.37
C THR A 405 -8.32 3.21 24.03
N GLY A 406 -7.48 4.03 24.67
CA GLY A 406 -7.15 5.40 24.31
C GLY A 406 -5.92 5.46 23.41
N THR A 407 -4.78 5.91 23.91
CA THR A 407 -3.50 6.10 23.22
C THR A 407 -2.44 5.11 23.70
N ILE A 408 -1.35 4.96 22.93
CA ILE A 408 -0.14 4.22 23.33
C ILE A 408 1.06 5.08 22.91
N ASP A 409 1.72 5.73 23.86
CA ASP A 409 2.79 6.69 23.60
C ASP A 409 4.09 6.28 24.33
N PHE A 410 5.22 6.31 23.60
CA PHE A 410 6.56 5.96 24.10
C PHE A 410 7.54 7.09 23.73
N SER A 411 8.14 7.73 24.74
CA SER A 411 9.01 8.91 24.52
C SER A 411 10.45 8.59 24.09
N GLY A 412 10.92 7.37 24.37
CA GLY A 412 12.29 6.93 24.10
C GLY A 412 12.38 5.69 23.21
N THR A 413 13.54 5.03 23.27
CA THR A 413 13.84 3.82 22.48
C THR A 413 13.11 2.59 23.02
N ILE A 414 12.81 1.62 22.14
CA ILE A 414 12.27 0.32 22.53
C ILE A 414 13.23 -0.78 22.06
N THR A 415 13.54 -1.74 22.92
CA THR A 415 14.33 -2.93 22.59
C THR A 415 13.51 -4.17 22.90
N GLY A 416 13.31 -5.04 21.90
CA GLY A 416 12.40 -6.18 21.99
C GLY A 416 13.01 -7.52 22.42
N ASN A 417 14.32 -7.59 22.65
CA ASN A 417 15.08 -8.83 22.98
C ASN A 417 14.83 -10.04 22.04
N LEU A 418 14.37 -9.80 20.82
CA LEU A 418 13.91 -10.77 19.80
C LEU A 418 12.54 -11.45 20.10
N ASP A 419 11.66 -10.80 20.87
CA ASP A 419 10.23 -11.17 20.97
C ASP A 419 9.39 -10.54 19.82
N ASP A 420 8.18 -11.08 19.60
CA ASP A 420 7.10 -10.37 18.88
C ASP A 420 6.61 -9.16 19.70
N LEU A 421 6.57 -7.96 19.12
CA LEU A 421 6.04 -6.75 19.76
C LEU A 421 4.68 -6.34 19.15
N LEU A 422 3.60 -6.68 19.85
CA LEU A 422 2.23 -6.59 19.36
C LEU A 422 1.49 -5.37 19.94
N PHE A 423 1.32 -4.30 19.16
CA PHE A 423 0.50 -3.14 19.54
C PHE A 423 -0.95 -3.34 19.11
N ARG A 424 -1.92 -3.12 20.02
CA ARG A 424 -3.34 -3.50 19.78
C ARG A 424 -4.37 -2.57 20.44
N ASN A 425 -5.54 -2.47 19.80
CA ASN A 425 -6.80 -1.86 20.27
C ASN A 425 -6.81 -0.32 20.52
N ALA A 426 -5.68 0.38 20.47
CA ALA A 426 -5.67 1.83 20.71
C ALA A 426 -6.21 2.67 19.53
N THR A 427 -6.47 3.93 19.81
CA THR A 427 -6.86 4.98 18.85
C THR A 427 -5.67 5.68 18.21
N SER A 428 -4.49 5.65 18.83
CA SER A 428 -3.21 6.07 18.24
C SER A 428 -2.06 5.23 18.79
N LEU A 429 -0.93 5.27 18.10
CA LEU A 429 0.37 4.76 18.57
C LEU A 429 1.42 5.84 18.28
N SER A 430 2.26 6.19 19.25
CA SER A 430 3.40 7.08 19.07
C SER A 430 4.67 6.50 19.68
N ILE A 431 5.72 6.35 18.87
CA ILE A 431 7.04 5.89 19.32
C ILE A 431 8.07 6.91 18.84
N ALA A 432 8.56 7.73 19.77
CA ALA A 432 9.45 8.85 19.46
C ALA A 432 10.93 8.45 19.37
N GLY A 433 11.34 7.35 20.00
CA GLY A 433 12.66 6.74 19.81
C GLY A 433 12.68 5.65 18.75
N VAL A 434 13.86 5.04 18.58
CA VAL A 434 14.07 3.90 17.68
C VAL A 434 13.60 2.60 18.35
N VAL A 435 12.97 1.72 17.59
CA VAL A 435 12.67 0.34 17.98
C VAL A 435 13.75 -0.58 17.41
N THR A 436 14.38 -1.42 18.24
CA THR A 436 15.42 -2.38 17.81
C THR A 436 15.21 -3.78 18.38
N ASP A 437 15.85 -4.77 17.78
CA ASP A 437 15.94 -6.15 18.29
C ASP A 437 14.54 -6.77 18.53
N VAL A 438 13.66 -6.69 17.53
CA VAL A 438 12.32 -7.29 17.55
C VAL A 438 12.26 -8.44 16.53
N GLU A 439 11.55 -9.54 16.84
CA GLU A 439 11.20 -10.52 15.80
C GLU A 439 10.11 -9.92 14.89
N LEU A 440 8.86 -9.87 15.32
CA LEU A 440 7.78 -9.19 14.59
C LEU A 440 7.37 -7.85 15.24
N PHE A 441 7.55 -6.72 14.54
CA PHE A 441 6.91 -5.45 14.92
C PHE A 441 5.51 -5.37 14.28
N ASP A 442 4.46 -5.38 15.10
CA ASP A 442 3.08 -5.50 14.61
C ASP A 442 2.13 -4.47 15.25
N ALA A 443 1.94 -3.36 14.53
CA ALA A 443 0.97 -2.31 14.83
C ALA A 443 -0.32 -2.47 14.00
N ARG A 444 -1.04 -3.57 14.26
CA ARG A 444 -2.33 -3.90 13.62
C ARG A 444 -3.55 -3.85 14.55
N ARG A 445 -4.71 -3.95 13.92
CA ARG A 445 -6.03 -3.85 14.54
C ARG A 445 -6.28 -4.94 15.57
N GLY A 446 -6.80 -4.54 16.73
CA GLY A 446 -7.31 -5.44 17.77
C GLY A 446 -8.77 -5.12 18.10
N GLY A 447 -9.56 -6.14 18.43
CA GLY A 447 -10.84 -6.04 19.17
C GLY A 447 -11.99 -5.25 18.55
N GLY A 448 -11.79 -4.58 17.40
CA GLY A 448 -12.78 -3.72 16.74
C GLY A 448 -12.45 -2.22 16.78
N LEU A 449 -11.46 -1.81 17.59
CA LEU A 449 -10.88 -0.47 17.56
C LEU A 449 -9.84 -0.36 16.42
N ARG A 450 -9.42 0.87 16.12
CA ARG A 450 -8.65 1.24 14.93
C ARG A 450 -7.67 2.34 15.29
N PHE A 451 -6.40 2.18 14.90
CA PHE A 451 -5.46 3.29 14.91
C PHE A 451 -5.93 4.38 13.93
N THR A 452 -5.99 5.60 14.43
CA THR A 452 -6.29 6.83 13.68
C THR A 452 -5.01 7.43 13.14
N ASP A 453 -3.97 7.51 13.96
CA ASP A 453 -2.63 7.84 13.47
C ASP A 453 -1.61 6.94 14.18
N ILE A 454 -0.62 6.47 13.41
CA ILE A 454 0.52 5.69 13.91
C ILE A 454 1.78 6.51 13.61
N SER A 455 2.46 6.99 14.64
CA SER A 455 3.70 7.74 14.57
C SER A 455 4.86 6.86 15.02
N VAL A 456 5.81 6.59 14.13
CA VAL A 456 7.04 5.88 14.49
C VAL A 456 8.26 6.65 13.99
N ASN A 457 9.30 6.72 14.83
CA ASN A 457 10.57 7.30 14.42
C ASN A 457 11.32 6.33 13.50
N SER A 458 11.86 5.23 14.03
CA SER A 458 12.52 4.21 13.23
C SER A 458 12.33 2.82 13.83
N VAL A 459 12.30 1.78 13.00
CA VAL A 459 12.08 0.39 13.40
C VAL A 459 13.10 -0.51 12.71
N ASP A 460 13.82 -1.30 13.49
CA ASP A 460 14.74 -2.37 13.08
C ASP A 460 14.24 -3.70 13.67
N ALA A 461 13.70 -4.58 12.82
CA ALA A 461 12.99 -5.80 13.21
C ALA A 461 13.19 -6.94 12.19
N SER A 462 12.73 -8.16 12.51
CA SER A 462 12.76 -9.28 11.55
C SER A 462 11.59 -9.26 10.57
N ASP A 463 10.41 -8.82 10.99
CA ASP A 463 9.25 -8.49 10.15
C ASP A 463 8.59 -7.17 10.63
N ILE A 464 8.08 -6.33 9.73
CA ILE A 464 7.39 -5.07 10.06
C ILE A 464 5.97 -5.04 9.47
N ILE A 465 4.95 -4.84 10.30
CA ILE A 465 3.55 -4.73 9.87
C ILE A 465 2.84 -3.56 10.57
N ILE A 466 2.31 -2.60 9.81
CA ILE A 466 1.64 -1.39 10.31
C ILE A 466 0.31 -1.14 9.56
N GLU A 467 -0.80 -0.97 10.29
CA GLU A 467 -2.16 -0.84 9.71
C GLU A 467 -2.97 0.33 10.31
N ALA A 468 -2.95 1.49 9.63
CA ALA A 468 -3.74 2.69 9.93
C ALA A 468 -4.96 2.78 8.98
N ASP A 469 -6.12 2.32 9.44
CA ASP A 469 -7.22 1.91 8.55
C ASP A 469 -8.06 3.07 7.97
N ASN A 470 -7.68 3.51 6.76
CA ASN A 470 -8.10 4.76 6.07
C ASN A 470 -7.53 6.04 6.71
N SER A 471 -6.41 5.92 7.41
CA SER A 471 -5.83 7.00 8.21
C SER A 471 -4.30 7.08 8.02
N THR A 472 -3.54 7.74 8.91
CA THR A 472 -2.13 8.10 8.63
C THR A 472 -1.09 7.26 9.38
N ILE A 473 -0.03 6.88 8.67
CA ILE A 473 1.24 6.38 9.22
C ILE A 473 2.26 7.50 9.06
N LEU A 474 2.77 8.06 10.15
CA LEU A 474 3.77 9.14 10.18
C LEU A 474 5.15 8.53 10.44
N LEU A 475 6.08 8.66 9.47
CA LEU A 475 7.44 8.12 9.54
C LEU A 475 8.46 9.25 9.72
N PHE A 476 9.22 9.24 10.81
CA PHE A 476 10.25 10.27 11.08
C PHE A 476 11.70 9.81 10.81
N GLY A 477 11.88 8.54 10.46
CA GLY A 477 13.13 7.85 10.18
C GLY A 477 12.89 6.46 9.56
N ASP A 478 13.95 5.65 9.48
CA ASP A 478 13.99 4.46 8.61
C ASP A 478 13.19 3.25 9.15
N LEU A 479 12.63 2.46 8.23
CA LEU A 479 12.02 1.15 8.49
C LEU A 479 12.89 0.06 7.87
N ILE A 480 13.61 -0.70 8.70
CA ILE A 480 14.54 -1.74 8.29
C ILE A 480 14.00 -3.09 8.78
N SER A 481 13.70 -3.99 7.85
CA SER A 481 13.28 -5.36 8.14
C SER A 481 14.33 -6.36 7.68
N ALA A 482 14.53 -7.45 8.41
CA ALA A 482 15.28 -8.61 7.93
C ALA A 482 14.42 -9.58 7.08
N GLY A 483 13.13 -9.28 6.92
CA GLY A 483 12.10 -10.06 6.23
C GLY A 483 11.08 -9.12 5.56
N ASP A 484 9.78 -9.35 5.73
CA ASP A 484 8.72 -8.56 5.09
C ASP A 484 8.58 -7.15 5.71
N VAL A 485 8.13 -6.19 4.89
CA VAL A 485 7.55 -4.91 5.32
C VAL A 485 6.15 -4.77 4.73
N THR A 486 5.14 -4.56 5.58
CA THR A 486 3.75 -4.32 5.15
C THR A 486 3.17 -3.06 5.80
N LEU A 487 2.87 -2.05 5.00
CA LEU A 487 2.20 -0.82 5.40
C LEU A 487 0.80 -0.74 4.79
N ILE A 488 -0.22 -0.47 5.60
CA ILE A 488 -1.62 -0.33 5.16
C ILE A 488 -2.16 1.01 5.70
N GLY A 489 -2.44 1.97 4.80
CA GLY A 489 -2.85 3.32 5.18
C GLY A 489 -2.16 4.40 4.32
N ARG A 490 -2.44 5.69 4.58
CA ARG A 490 -1.68 6.80 3.99
C ARG A 490 -0.37 6.95 4.75
N VAL A 491 0.77 6.82 4.08
CA VAL A 491 2.09 7.06 4.65
C VAL A 491 2.48 8.52 4.44
N GLU A 492 2.91 9.21 5.49
CA GLU A 492 3.49 10.56 5.43
C GLU A 492 4.89 10.57 6.03
N VAL A 493 5.85 11.15 5.30
CA VAL A 493 7.26 11.20 5.71
C VAL A 493 7.63 12.52 6.39
N PHE A 494 8.53 12.46 7.36
CA PHE A 494 8.98 13.62 8.12
C PHE A 494 10.50 13.87 8.06
N ALA A 495 11.28 12.94 7.52
CA ALA A 495 12.70 13.08 7.16
C ALA A 495 12.97 12.58 5.73
N ASP A 496 14.23 12.47 5.32
CA ASP A 496 14.62 11.50 4.29
C ASP A 496 14.46 10.09 4.89
N ILE A 497 13.87 9.13 4.17
CA ILE A 497 13.46 7.83 4.72
C ILE A 497 13.95 6.67 3.82
N VAL A 498 14.49 5.63 4.45
CA VAL A 498 14.71 4.30 3.87
C VAL A 498 13.63 3.33 4.37
N ILE A 499 13.03 2.57 3.46
CA ILE A 499 12.21 1.39 3.74
C ILE A 499 12.91 0.20 3.09
N ALA A 500 13.36 -0.79 3.89
CA ALA A 500 14.16 -1.91 3.38
C ALA A 500 13.71 -3.27 3.95
N SER A 501 13.95 -4.32 3.16
CA SER A 501 13.84 -5.73 3.58
C SER A 501 15.19 -6.47 3.49
N GLY A 502 15.28 -7.66 4.10
CA GLY A 502 16.52 -8.42 4.23
C GLY A 502 17.12 -8.91 2.90
N GLY A 503 16.32 -8.97 1.85
CA GLY A 503 16.72 -9.41 0.51
C GLY A 503 16.93 -10.91 0.38
N ALA A 504 16.41 -11.72 1.30
CA ALA A 504 16.29 -13.15 1.15
C ALA A 504 15.17 -13.49 0.15
N ILE A 505 15.12 -14.77 -0.29
CA ILE A 505 14.19 -15.19 -1.35
C ILE A 505 12.80 -15.38 -0.75
N GLY A 506 11.97 -14.36 -0.87
CA GLY A 506 10.57 -14.36 -0.41
C GLY A 506 10.15 -13.06 0.26
N ASP A 507 11.09 -12.22 0.67
CA ASP A 507 10.87 -10.94 1.37
C ASP A 507 10.26 -9.88 0.43
N ASN A 508 9.36 -9.04 0.93
CA ASN A 508 8.64 -8.06 0.12
C ASN A 508 8.45 -6.73 0.85
N ILE A 509 8.27 -5.66 0.09
CA ILE A 509 7.81 -4.36 0.60
C ILE A 509 6.44 -4.04 -0.02
N ASN A 510 5.39 -4.20 0.78
CA ASN A 510 4.00 -3.99 0.38
C ASN A 510 3.44 -2.71 1.03
N ILE A 511 3.01 -1.74 0.22
CA ILE A 511 2.43 -0.48 0.66
C ILE A 511 1.04 -0.32 0.02
N PHE A 512 0.00 -0.39 0.85
CA PHE A 512 -1.40 -0.29 0.45
C PHE A 512 -1.97 1.09 0.82
N GLY A 513 -1.68 2.08 -0.02
CA GLY A 513 -2.14 3.47 0.09
C GLY A 513 -1.19 4.49 -0.55
N SER A 514 -1.48 5.78 -0.36
CA SER A 514 -0.62 6.87 -0.83
C SER A 514 0.61 7.09 0.06
N VAL A 515 1.70 7.59 -0.52
CA VAL A 515 2.94 7.93 0.19
C VAL A 515 3.30 9.40 -0.10
N HIS A 516 3.36 10.25 0.92
CA HIS A 516 3.38 11.71 0.72
C HIS A 516 4.43 12.42 1.57
N ASP A 517 5.14 13.39 0.97
CA ASP A 517 5.85 14.44 1.70
C ASP A 517 4.91 15.63 1.97
N PRO A 518 4.36 15.82 3.20
CA PRO A 518 3.51 16.96 3.54
C PRO A 518 4.23 18.32 3.47
N ALA A 519 5.57 18.36 3.36
CA ALA A 519 6.32 19.58 3.06
C ALA A 519 6.32 19.94 1.56
N ASN A 520 5.76 19.07 0.71
CA ASN A 520 5.64 19.20 -0.75
C ASN A 520 6.99 19.23 -1.50
N GLY A 521 7.71 18.10 -1.46
CA GLY A 521 8.80 17.81 -2.42
C GLY A 521 10.19 18.26 -1.97
N ALA A 522 10.50 18.13 -0.68
CA ALA A 522 11.80 18.47 -0.11
C ALA A 522 12.62 17.25 0.37
N ARG A 523 12.01 16.06 0.44
CA ARG A 523 12.58 14.82 1.03
C ARG A 523 12.85 13.73 0.00
N THR A 524 13.81 12.87 0.28
CA THR A 524 14.15 11.67 -0.49
C THR A 524 13.51 10.43 0.13
N LEU A 525 12.92 9.56 -0.70
CA LEU A 525 12.47 8.23 -0.31
C LEU A 525 13.31 7.17 -1.01
N ILE A 526 13.80 6.20 -0.24
CA ILE A 526 14.44 4.99 -0.74
C ILE A 526 13.59 3.79 -0.32
N ILE A 527 13.20 2.96 -1.27
CA ILE A 527 12.59 1.65 -1.04
C ILE A 527 13.55 0.61 -1.66
N ASP A 528 14.14 -0.29 -0.87
CA ASP A 528 15.00 -1.37 -1.39
C ASP A 528 14.59 -2.71 -0.80
N ALA A 529 13.99 -3.58 -1.62
CA ALA A 529 13.62 -4.94 -1.23
C ALA A 529 14.83 -5.90 -1.11
N GLY A 530 16.05 -5.36 -1.05
CA GLY A 530 17.28 -6.12 -0.84
C GLY A 530 17.73 -6.92 -2.08
N ALA A 531 18.99 -7.33 -2.08
CA ALA A 531 19.66 -7.88 -3.26
C ALA A 531 19.57 -9.42 -3.35
N GLY A 532 18.36 -9.94 -3.61
CA GLY A 532 18.11 -11.37 -3.85
C GLY A 532 19.04 -11.95 -4.92
N ALA A 533 20.06 -12.70 -4.48
CA ALA A 533 21.20 -13.08 -5.33
C ALA A 533 20.80 -14.05 -6.44
N ALA A 534 20.91 -13.60 -7.70
CA ALA A 534 20.34 -14.27 -8.87
C ALA A 534 20.90 -15.67 -9.17
N GLN A 535 20.26 -16.72 -8.63
CA GLN A 535 20.45 -18.12 -9.07
C GLN A 535 19.16 -18.97 -9.04
N ASN A 536 18.55 -19.14 -10.21
CA ASN A 536 17.75 -20.31 -10.61
C ASN A 536 16.50 -20.70 -9.78
N LEU A 537 15.90 -19.78 -9.02
CA LEU A 537 14.58 -19.97 -8.38
C LEU A 537 13.61 -18.83 -8.74
N PRO A 538 12.27 -19.03 -8.66
CA PRO A 538 11.35 -18.35 -9.58
C PRO A 538 10.91 -16.93 -9.21
N LEU A 539 11.08 -16.50 -7.95
CA LEU A 539 10.58 -15.23 -7.44
C LEU A 539 11.72 -14.51 -6.67
N PRO A 540 12.14 -13.32 -7.11
CA PRO A 540 13.00 -12.43 -6.33
C PRO A 540 12.19 -11.65 -5.26
N PRO A 541 12.83 -10.80 -4.44
CA PRO A 541 12.12 -9.91 -3.50
C PRO A 541 11.32 -8.82 -4.22
N ASP A 542 10.06 -8.58 -3.86
CA ASP A 542 9.15 -7.72 -4.64
C ASP A 542 8.71 -6.43 -3.91
N VAL A 543 8.44 -5.37 -4.68
CA VAL A 543 7.89 -4.09 -4.18
C VAL A 543 6.52 -3.84 -4.81
N GLY A 544 5.49 -3.60 -3.98
CA GLY A 544 4.13 -3.28 -4.42
C GLY A 544 3.57 -2.03 -3.75
N ILE A 545 3.41 -0.93 -4.50
CA ILE A 545 2.76 0.32 -4.05
C ILE A 545 1.42 0.50 -4.76
N GLY A 546 0.32 0.26 -4.04
CA GLY A 546 -1.03 0.27 -4.57
C GLY A 546 -1.81 1.54 -4.25
N VAL A 547 -2.43 2.13 -5.29
CA VAL A 547 -3.49 3.17 -5.24
C VAL A 547 -3.25 4.34 -4.29
N GLY A 548 -2.60 5.40 -4.78
CA GLY A 548 -2.55 6.67 -4.04
C GLY A 548 -1.42 7.63 -4.39
N GLY A 549 -0.39 7.15 -5.07
CA GLY A 549 0.70 7.98 -5.57
C GLY A 549 1.80 8.31 -4.58
N MET A 550 2.90 8.83 -5.15
CA MET A 550 4.08 9.31 -4.42
C MET A 550 4.27 10.81 -4.65
N GLN A 551 4.75 11.56 -3.64
CA GLN A 551 5.09 12.99 -3.76
C GLN A 551 6.36 13.32 -2.95
N PHE A 552 7.51 13.51 -3.64
CA PHE A 552 8.85 13.61 -3.04
C PHE A 552 9.80 14.54 -3.80
N LEU A 553 10.99 14.83 -3.25
CA LEU A 553 12.09 15.46 -4.01
C LEU A 553 12.71 14.45 -4.98
N ASN A 554 13.23 13.34 -4.44
CA ASN A 554 13.75 12.21 -5.22
C ASN A 554 13.12 10.91 -4.72
N VAL A 555 12.94 9.93 -5.61
CA VAL A 555 12.51 8.58 -5.24
C VAL A 555 13.45 7.55 -5.84
N GLN A 556 13.97 6.64 -5.01
CA GLN A 556 14.61 5.41 -5.46
C GLN A 556 13.77 4.20 -5.07
N VAL A 557 13.41 3.34 -6.03
CA VAL A 557 12.79 2.03 -5.77
C VAL A 557 13.65 0.92 -6.37
N THR A 558 14.03 -0.04 -5.54
CA THR A 558 14.96 -1.12 -5.87
C THR A 558 14.33 -2.45 -5.50
N GLY A 559 14.27 -3.41 -6.43
CA GLY A 559 13.54 -4.66 -6.22
C GLY A 559 13.75 -5.73 -7.29
N GLY A 560 13.04 -6.83 -7.16
CA GLY A 560 12.98 -7.96 -8.07
C GLY A 560 11.89 -7.76 -9.11
N ILE A 561 10.63 -7.83 -8.69
CA ILE A 561 9.52 -7.18 -9.37
C ILE A 561 9.22 -5.86 -8.64
N VAL A 562 9.07 -4.77 -9.40
CA VAL A 562 8.67 -3.47 -8.88
C VAL A 562 7.34 -3.09 -9.50
N SER A 563 6.30 -2.89 -8.68
CA SER A 563 4.96 -2.47 -9.10
C SER A 563 4.57 -1.20 -8.36
N VAL A 564 4.45 -0.08 -9.07
CA VAL A 564 4.30 1.26 -8.45
C VAL A 564 3.26 2.11 -9.20
N SER A 565 2.54 2.95 -8.45
CA SER A 565 1.38 3.70 -8.95
C SER A 565 1.54 5.21 -8.73
N ASP A 566 1.07 6.02 -9.69
CA ASP A 566 0.82 7.47 -9.62
C ASP A 566 1.99 8.33 -9.07
N ILE A 567 3.20 8.19 -9.65
CA ILE A 567 4.42 8.84 -9.13
C ILE A 567 4.51 10.32 -9.54
N VAL A 568 4.67 11.19 -8.54
CA VAL A 568 5.03 12.60 -8.72
C VAL A 568 6.30 12.88 -7.90
N VAL A 569 7.31 13.49 -8.52
CA VAL A 569 8.49 14.01 -7.81
C VAL A 569 8.81 15.43 -8.27
N ALA A 570 9.60 16.15 -7.48
CA ALA A 570 10.14 17.44 -7.87
C ALA A 570 11.42 17.30 -8.71
N ASN A 571 12.23 16.25 -8.50
CA ASN A 571 13.52 16.05 -9.16
C ASN A 571 13.62 14.62 -9.76
N ASP A 572 14.44 13.72 -9.20
CA ASP A 572 14.82 12.46 -9.87
C ASP A 572 13.93 11.25 -9.49
N ILE A 573 13.69 10.34 -10.45
CA ILE A 573 13.09 9.01 -10.21
C ILE A 573 14.11 7.95 -10.63
N ILE A 574 14.51 7.06 -9.71
CA ILE A 574 15.39 5.92 -9.99
C ILE A 574 14.63 4.64 -9.70
N ILE A 575 14.44 3.77 -10.70
CA ILE A 575 13.84 2.45 -10.51
C ILE A 575 14.78 1.35 -11.01
N GLU A 576 15.24 0.51 -10.10
CA GLU A 576 16.13 -0.62 -10.36
C GLU A 576 15.39 -1.95 -10.11
N GLY A 577 14.80 -2.51 -11.18
CA GLY A 577 13.93 -3.69 -11.11
C GLY A 577 14.29 -4.77 -12.14
N GLY A 578 13.91 -6.02 -11.87
CA GLY A 578 13.96 -7.12 -12.85
C GLY A 578 12.76 -7.08 -13.79
N ALA A 579 11.54 -7.13 -13.23
CA ALA A 579 10.33 -6.78 -13.95
C ALA A 579 9.73 -5.51 -13.34
N THR A 580 9.46 -4.49 -14.14
CA THR A 580 8.99 -3.19 -13.65
C THR A 580 7.62 -2.90 -14.26
N ASN A 581 6.61 -2.68 -13.41
CA ASN A 581 5.25 -2.30 -13.77
C ASN A 581 4.97 -0.92 -13.19
N LEU A 582 4.81 0.07 -14.06
CA LEU A 582 4.44 1.43 -13.68
C LEU A 582 2.96 1.65 -14.01
N HIS A 583 2.19 2.22 -13.09
CA HIS A 583 0.76 2.45 -13.26
C HIS A 583 0.40 3.92 -13.05
N GLY A 584 -0.47 4.47 -13.90
CA GLY A 584 -0.92 5.86 -13.77
C GLY A 584 0.10 6.90 -14.26
N PRO A 585 -0.04 8.17 -13.87
CA PRO A 585 0.87 9.23 -14.29
C PRO A 585 2.24 9.09 -13.63
N LEU A 586 3.28 9.44 -14.38
CA LEU A 586 4.64 9.66 -13.89
C LEU A 586 4.98 11.13 -14.17
N SER A 587 5.61 11.82 -13.24
CA SER A 587 6.08 13.19 -13.45
C SER A 587 7.25 13.53 -12.54
N GLY A 588 8.27 14.20 -13.11
CA GLY A 588 9.43 14.74 -12.42
C GLY A 588 9.87 16.07 -13.04
N SER A 589 10.98 16.63 -12.55
CA SER A 589 11.71 17.68 -13.29
C SER A 589 13.24 17.50 -13.28
N GLY A 590 13.71 16.36 -12.75
CA GLY A 590 15.06 15.82 -12.90
C GLY A 590 15.04 14.51 -13.70
N ASP A 591 16.08 13.69 -13.58
CA ASP A 591 16.28 12.50 -14.43
C ASP A 591 15.35 11.34 -14.03
N MET A 592 14.69 10.73 -15.02
CA MET A 592 13.97 9.45 -14.87
C MET A 592 14.86 8.29 -15.37
N ILE A 593 15.31 7.44 -14.43
CA ILE A 593 16.34 6.42 -14.66
C ILE A 593 15.77 5.03 -14.38
N PHE A 594 15.61 4.23 -15.44
CA PHE A 594 15.16 2.84 -15.36
C PHE A 594 16.31 1.87 -15.60
N ARG A 595 16.57 0.98 -14.65
CA ARG A 595 17.69 0.03 -14.70
C ARG A 595 17.23 -1.42 -14.52
N PRO A 596 17.61 -2.33 -15.43
CA PRO A 596 17.33 -3.75 -15.31
C PRO A 596 18.26 -4.39 -14.27
N ARG A 597 17.72 -4.73 -13.09
CA ARG A 597 18.46 -5.43 -12.01
C ARG A 597 18.79 -6.88 -12.40
N VAL A 598 18.03 -7.45 -13.34
CA VAL A 598 18.26 -8.77 -13.95
C VAL A 598 18.23 -8.63 -15.47
N VAL A 599 19.24 -9.18 -16.15
CA VAL A 599 19.33 -9.15 -17.63
C VAL A 599 18.19 -9.97 -18.23
N GLY A 600 17.46 -9.38 -19.18
CA GLY A 600 16.29 -10.01 -19.81
C GLY A 600 14.95 -9.65 -19.19
N GLY A 601 14.93 -8.67 -18.28
CA GLY A 601 13.71 -8.14 -17.66
C GLY A 601 12.72 -7.47 -18.64
N THR A 602 11.54 -7.12 -18.14
CA THR A 602 10.51 -6.38 -18.89
C THR A 602 10.13 -5.10 -18.15
N LEU A 603 10.02 -3.98 -18.88
CA LEU A 603 9.48 -2.72 -18.38
C LEU A 603 8.10 -2.48 -19.01
N ASN A 604 7.05 -2.51 -18.20
CA ASN A 604 5.67 -2.21 -18.59
C ASN A 604 5.24 -0.86 -17.99
N ILE A 605 4.61 -0.01 -18.78
CA ILE A 605 4.14 1.33 -18.36
C ILE A 605 2.67 1.48 -18.74
N PHE A 606 1.77 1.28 -17.77
CA PHE A 606 0.32 1.16 -17.95
C PHE A 606 -0.43 2.44 -17.57
N ASN A 607 -1.27 2.96 -18.46
CA ASN A 607 -2.20 4.04 -18.14
C ASN A 607 -3.47 3.49 -17.44
N GLY A 608 -3.88 4.10 -16.31
CA GLY A 608 -4.97 3.63 -15.46
C GLY A 608 -6.36 3.93 -16.02
N ALA A 609 -7.08 2.89 -16.47
CA ALA A 609 -8.33 3.00 -17.24
C ALA A 609 -9.57 3.59 -16.54
N THR A 610 -9.46 4.12 -15.31
CA THR A 610 -10.61 4.29 -14.39
C THR A 610 -10.98 5.74 -14.04
N ALA A 611 -10.24 6.75 -14.49
CA ALA A 611 -10.47 8.15 -14.11
C ALA A 611 -10.45 9.13 -15.30
N PRO A 612 -11.61 9.69 -15.74
CA PRO A 612 -11.72 10.63 -16.88
C PRO A 612 -11.09 12.02 -16.69
N SER A 613 -10.12 12.16 -15.79
CA SER A 613 -9.53 13.43 -15.33
C SER A 613 -8.10 13.32 -14.82
N VAL A 614 -7.46 12.15 -14.96
CA VAL A 614 -6.01 12.01 -14.74
C VAL A 614 -5.29 12.49 -15.99
N PRO A 615 -4.14 13.19 -15.90
CA PRO A 615 -3.42 13.66 -17.08
C PRO A 615 -3.03 12.51 -18.01
N ASP A 616 -3.08 12.76 -19.31
CA ASP A 616 -2.54 11.85 -20.31
C ASP A 616 -1.06 11.56 -20.03
N MET A 617 -0.66 10.29 -20.17
CA MET A 617 0.73 9.87 -20.01
C MET A 617 1.60 10.65 -20.99
N THR A 618 2.35 11.60 -20.46
CA THR A 618 3.20 12.56 -21.18
C THR A 618 4.63 12.21 -20.84
N LEU A 619 5.26 11.44 -21.72
CA LEU A 619 6.70 11.16 -21.66
C LEU A 619 7.40 12.06 -22.69
N THR A 620 8.48 12.71 -22.28
CA THR A 620 9.39 13.47 -23.14
C THR A 620 10.65 12.65 -23.45
N GLY A 621 11.39 13.03 -24.49
CA GLY A 621 12.59 12.29 -24.90
C GLY A 621 13.69 12.20 -23.84
N ASP A 622 13.79 13.19 -22.94
CA ASP A 622 14.76 13.19 -21.85
C ASP A 622 14.33 12.23 -20.71
N ASP A 623 13.03 12.07 -20.43
CA ASP A 623 12.49 11.13 -19.41
C ASP A 623 12.81 9.65 -19.70
N LEU A 624 13.19 9.33 -20.93
CA LEU A 624 13.53 7.98 -21.39
C LEU A 624 14.98 7.85 -21.88
N ALA A 625 15.77 8.94 -21.85
CA ALA A 625 17.16 8.95 -22.31
C ALA A 625 18.09 8.04 -21.48
N PHE A 626 17.67 7.68 -20.26
CA PHE A 626 18.44 6.86 -19.30
C PHE A 626 17.88 5.46 -19.05
N VAL A 627 17.04 4.90 -19.94
CA VAL A 627 16.73 3.46 -19.93
C VAL A 627 18.00 2.66 -20.25
N VAL A 628 18.61 2.05 -19.23
CA VAL A 628 19.90 1.37 -19.39
C VAL A 628 19.73 0.05 -20.16
N PRO A 629 20.55 -0.25 -21.20
CA PRO A 629 20.44 -1.48 -21.97
C PRO A 629 20.52 -2.75 -21.12
N GLY A 630 19.46 -3.57 -21.13
CA GLY A 630 19.41 -4.86 -20.42
C GLY A 630 18.00 -5.41 -20.16
N PHE A 631 16.95 -4.60 -20.25
CA PHE A 631 15.58 -5.11 -20.46
C PHE A 631 15.50 -5.76 -21.85
N ALA A 632 14.73 -6.83 -21.98
CA ALA A 632 14.50 -7.55 -23.24
C ALA A 632 13.17 -7.18 -23.94
N ASN A 633 12.27 -6.49 -23.24
CA ASN A 633 11.03 -5.95 -23.80
C ASN A 633 10.66 -4.64 -23.08
N VAL A 634 10.04 -3.71 -23.80
CA VAL A 634 9.36 -2.54 -23.23
C VAL A 634 7.94 -2.49 -23.76
N VAL A 635 6.95 -2.33 -22.89
CA VAL A 635 5.54 -2.22 -23.26
C VAL A 635 4.96 -0.92 -22.74
N PHE A 636 4.53 -0.04 -23.65
CA PHE A 636 3.79 1.18 -23.31
C PHE A 636 2.30 0.94 -23.55
N GLY A 637 1.48 1.08 -22.49
CA GLY A 637 0.04 0.87 -22.53
C GLY A 637 -0.40 -0.58 -22.28
N GLY A 638 -1.60 -0.90 -22.79
CA GLY A 638 -2.25 -2.20 -22.74
C GLY A 638 -3.64 -2.13 -23.40
N PRO A 639 -4.33 -3.27 -23.63
CA PRO A 639 -5.58 -3.34 -24.42
C PRO A 639 -6.80 -2.69 -23.74
N THR A 640 -6.62 -2.11 -22.55
CA THR A 640 -7.63 -1.33 -21.81
C THR A 640 -7.13 0.06 -21.41
N ALA A 641 -5.92 0.46 -21.81
CA ALA A 641 -5.41 1.81 -21.60
C ALA A 641 -6.22 2.83 -22.42
N GLY A 642 -6.30 4.09 -21.96
CA GLY A 642 -7.02 5.14 -22.69
C GLY A 642 -6.28 5.59 -23.96
N ALA A 643 -5.05 6.09 -23.76
CA ALA A 643 -4.16 6.55 -24.81
C ALA A 643 -2.70 6.60 -24.31
N VAL A 644 -1.75 6.68 -25.24
CA VAL A 644 -0.31 6.92 -25.01
C VAL A 644 0.14 8.11 -25.84
N PHE A 645 0.86 9.06 -25.23
CA PHE A 645 1.39 10.24 -25.91
C PHE A 645 2.91 10.38 -25.68
N LEU A 646 3.64 10.60 -26.77
CA LEU A 646 5.05 10.97 -26.80
C LEU A 646 5.15 12.41 -27.32
N PHE A 647 5.56 13.34 -26.46
CA PHE A 647 5.68 14.76 -26.80
C PHE A 647 7.14 15.18 -26.88
N PRO A 648 7.53 16.00 -27.89
CA PRO A 648 8.88 16.53 -27.95
C PRO A 648 9.14 17.43 -26.75
N ASP A 649 10.38 17.42 -26.26
CA ASP A 649 10.84 18.32 -25.22
C ASP A 649 10.47 19.80 -25.51
N ASN A 650 10.06 20.50 -24.45
CA ASN A 650 9.70 21.92 -24.45
C ASN A 650 10.91 22.85 -24.63
N ASN A 651 12.14 22.33 -24.48
CA ASN A 651 13.39 23.09 -24.51
C ASN A 651 13.67 23.65 -25.92
N PRO A 652 13.89 24.97 -26.07
CA PRO A 652 14.14 25.59 -27.38
C PRO A 652 15.55 25.33 -27.95
N ASN A 653 16.33 24.41 -27.38
CA ASN A 653 17.57 23.91 -27.95
C ASN A 653 17.31 22.61 -28.74
N PRO A 654 17.95 22.39 -29.90
CA PRO A 654 17.88 21.11 -30.60
C PRO A 654 18.73 20.06 -29.85
N ILE A 655 18.13 19.39 -28.87
CA ILE A 655 18.77 18.31 -28.12
C ILE A 655 18.86 17.05 -29.00
N THR A 656 19.91 16.26 -28.76
CA THR A 656 20.19 14.98 -29.45
C THR A 656 19.34 13.81 -28.94
N GLY A 657 18.20 14.09 -28.28
CA GLY A 657 17.33 13.15 -27.60
C GLY A 657 16.28 12.54 -28.54
N ALA A 658 16.72 11.75 -29.51
CA ALA A 658 15.78 10.83 -30.18
C ALA A 658 15.49 9.66 -29.23
N PHE A 659 14.23 9.23 -29.11
CA PHE A 659 13.87 8.06 -28.31
C PHE A 659 14.53 6.82 -28.91
N ASN A 660 15.59 6.34 -28.26
CA ASN A 660 16.35 5.17 -28.70
C ASN A 660 15.62 3.91 -28.28
N THR A 661 14.95 3.23 -29.21
CA THR A 661 14.23 2.00 -28.89
C THR A 661 15.19 0.90 -28.49
N ILE A 662 14.84 0.12 -27.47
CA ILE A 662 15.54 -1.13 -27.16
C ILE A 662 14.78 -2.33 -27.76
N ALA A 663 15.40 -3.50 -27.71
CA ALA A 663 14.85 -4.72 -28.27
C ALA A 663 13.39 -4.98 -27.82
N ASN A 664 12.54 -5.34 -28.78
CA ASN A 664 11.11 -5.64 -28.58
C ASN A 664 10.34 -4.49 -27.88
N THR A 665 10.45 -3.28 -28.41
CA THR A 665 9.61 -2.15 -27.99
C THR A 665 8.19 -2.29 -28.59
N ARG A 666 7.17 -2.32 -27.73
CA ARG A 666 5.74 -2.47 -28.06
C ARG A 666 4.94 -1.29 -27.52
N PHE A 667 4.09 -0.71 -28.37
CA PHE A 667 3.08 0.27 -27.99
C PHE A 667 1.70 -0.37 -28.17
N GLU A 668 0.84 -0.27 -27.17
CA GLU A 668 -0.46 -0.94 -27.13
C GLU A 668 -1.50 0.00 -26.51
N ALA A 669 -2.26 0.72 -27.34
CA ALA A 669 -3.35 1.58 -26.86
C ALA A 669 -4.32 1.92 -28.01
N PRO A 670 -5.62 2.13 -27.74
CA PRO A 670 -6.59 2.57 -28.75
C PRO A 670 -6.09 3.80 -29.54
N LEU A 671 -5.50 4.77 -28.85
CA LEU A 671 -4.81 5.91 -29.45
C LEU A 671 -3.35 5.95 -29.02
N VAL A 672 -2.44 6.02 -30.01
CA VAL A 672 -1.03 6.36 -29.82
C VAL A 672 -0.72 7.64 -30.59
N VAL A 673 -0.11 8.63 -29.92
CA VAL A 673 0.29 9.91 -30.51
C VAL A 673 1.80 10.08 -30.35
N ILE A 674 2.51 10.30 -31.46
CA ILE A 674 3.97 10.45 -31.51
C ILE A 674 4.33 11.76 -32.16
N ASN A 675 4.88 12.68 -31.37
CA ASN A 675 5.26 14.01 -31.82
C ASN A 675 6.79 14.22 -31.87
N GLU A 676 7.57 13.17 -31.59
CA GLU A 676 9.03 13.17 -31.40
C GLU A 676 9.76 12.15 -32.29
N VAL A 677 11.09 12.28 -32.43
CA VAL A 677 11.94 11.40 -33.26
C VAL A 677 12.22 10.08 -32.54
N ILE A 678 11.88 8.96 -33.17
CA ILE A 678 12.16 7.60 -32.68
C ILE A 678 13.40 7.06 -33.42
N ASN A 679 14.49 6.83 -32.71
CA ASN A 679 15.68 6.15 -33.23
C ASN A 679 15.55 4.64 -32.97
N GLN A 680 15.13 3.90 -33.99
CA GLN A 680 14.80 2.49 -33.90
C GLN A 680 16.04 1.56 -33.89
N GLY A 681 17.18 2.04 -34.37
CA GLY A 681 18.39 1.21 -34.48
C GLY A 681 18.17 -0.01 -35.39
N ALA A 682 18.23 -1.21 -34.80
CA ALA A 682 18.21 -2.51 -35.50
C ALA A 682 17.11 -3.47 -35.03
N ASP A 683 16.25 -3.08 -34.08
CA ASP A 683 15.20 -3.94 -33.50
C ASP A 683 13.80 -3.50 -33.98
N PRO A 684 12.84 -4.43 -34.19
CA PRO A 684 11.50 -4.09 -34.64
C PRO A 684 10.69 -3.35 -33.57
N VAL A 685 9.81 -2.45 -34.02
CA VAL A 685 8.81 -1.78 -33.18
C VAL A 685 7.42 -2.27 -33.59
N LEU A 686 6.61 -2.62 -32.59
CA LEU A 686 5.23 -3.06 -32.78
C LEU A 686 4.26 -2.03 -32.22
N PHE A 687 3.30 -1.60 -33.04
CA PHE A 687 2.14 -0.81 -32.64
C PHE A 687 0.88 -1.69 -32.71
N VAL A 688 0.17 -1.84 -31.60
CA VAL A 688 -1.16 -2.46 -31.53
C VAL A 688 -2.16 -1.34 -31.19
N VAL A 689 -2.94 -0.89 -32.17
CA VAL A 689 -3.62 0.42 -32.12
C VAL A 689 -4.93 0.47 -32.91
N ASP A 690 -5.89 1.30 -32.48
CA ASP A 690 -7.02 1.72 -33.32
C ASP A 690 -6.68 2.99 -34.13
N GLN A 691 -5.83 3.88 -33.61
CA GLN A 691 -5.38 5.12 -34.24
C GLN A 691 -3.91 5.44 -33.91
N LEU A 692 -3.14 5.88 -34.92
CA LEU A 692 -1.74 6.29 -34.80
C LEU A 692 -1.51 7.69 -35.39
N ASP A 693 -1.35 8.69 -34.53
CA ASP A 693 -1.05 10.06 -34.93
C ASP A 693 0.46 10.33 -34.87
N LEU A 694 1.04 10.87 -35.96
CA LEU A 694 2.47 11.15 -36.12
C LEU A 694 2.67 12.65 -36.45
N ASN A 695 2.45 13.55 -35.48
CA ASN A 695 2.40 14.99 -35.75
C ASN A 695 3.79 15.66 -35.75
N MET A 696 3.91 16.73 -36.55
CA MET A 696 4.83 17.88 -36.45
C MET A 696 6.35 17.66 -36.20
N GLY A 697 6.83 16.43 -36.16
CA GLY A 697 8.22 16.07 -35.86
C GLY A 697 8.45 14.55 -35.82
N GLY A 698 7.40 13.77 -35.55
CA GLY A 698 7.39 12.30 -35.55
C GLY A 698 8.14 11.68 -36.72
N THR A 699 9.35 11.19 -36.48
CA THR A 699 10.25 10.65 -37.51
C THR A 699 10.86 9.34 -37.02
N PHE A 700 10.65 8.24 -37.75
CA PHE A 700 11.34 6.98 -37.51
C PHE A 700 12.72 6.98 -38.19
N VAL A 701 13.76 6.70 -37.40
CA VAL A 701 15.17 6.71 -37.81
C VAL A 701 15.79 5.35 -37.47
N GLY A 702 15.95 4.45 -38.45
CA GLY A 702 16.48 3.11 -38.18
C GLY A 702 16.60 2.24 -39.42
N THR A 703 16.80 0.93 -39.17
CA THR A 703 17.02 -0.11 -40.21
C THR A 703 16.16 -1.36 -40.05
N ALA A 704 15.17 -1.31 -39.15
CA ALA A 704 14.28 -2.41 -38.82
C ALA A 704 12.83 -2.10 -39.23
N ASP A 705 11.98 -3.12 -39.14
CA ASP A 705 10.58 -3.03 -39.58
C ASP A 705 9.72 -2.27 -38.57
N VAL A 706 8.78 -1.48 -39.08
CA VAL A 706 7.68 -0.91 -38.29
C VAL A 706 6.43 -1.74 -38.60
N ASN A 707 5.94 -2.48 -37.60
CA ASN A 707 4.77 -3.33 -37.70
C ASN A 707 3.57 -2.67 -37.01
N ILE A 708 2.43 -2.63 -37.69
CA ILE A 708 1.17 -2.08 -37.17
C ILE A 708 0.10 -3.17 -37.23
N GLU A 709 -0.48 -3.49 -36.08
CA GLU A 709 -1.52 -4.50 -35.88
C GLU A 709 -2.79 -3.87 -35.25
N ASP A 710 -3.95 -4.42 -35.58
CA ASP A 710 -5.26 -4.05 -35.00
C ASP A 710 -5.52 -4.84 -33.70
N PHE A 711 -6.33 -4.30 -32.77
CA PHE A 711 -6.81 -5.06 -31.60
C PHE A 711 -7.78 -6.20 -31.94
N GLY A 712 -8.17 -6.36 -33.21
CA GLY A 712 -9.10 -7.37 -33.69
C GLY A 712 -10.56 -6.91 -33.67
N ALA A 713 -10.80 -5.59 -33.64
CA ALA A 713 -12.11 -4.99 -33.80
C ALA A 713 -12.36 -4.69 -35.29
N ILE A 714 -13.59 -4.30 -35.66
CA ILE A 714 -13.85 -3.73 -36.99
C ILE A 714 -13.49 -2.25 -36.92
N GLY A 715 -12.19 -1.97 -37.05
CA GLY A 715 -11.58 -0.67 -36.81
C GLY A 715 -11.36 0.19 -38.06
N THR A 716 -10.80 1.39 -37.86
CA THR A 716 -10.26 2.21 -38.94
C THR A 716 -8.92 2.79 -38.52
N ILE A 717 -7.83 2.06 -38.80
CA ILE A 717 -6.47 2.49 -38.46
C ILE A 717 -6.17 3.75 -39.26
N THR A 718 -6.19 4.89 -38.58
CA THR A 718 -5.85 6.17 -39.19
C THR A 718 -4.40 6.49 -38.88
N VAL A 719 -3.59 6.71 -39.92
CA VAL A 719 -2.18 7.13 -39.81
C VAL A 719 -2.07 8.61 -40.19
N ASN A 720 -2.11 9.48 -39.19
CA ASN A 720 -2.08 10.94 -39.38
C ASN A 720 -0.66 11.49 -39.31
N GLY A 721 0.06 11.54 -40.43
CA GLY A 721 1.37 12.19 -40.49
C GLY A 721 2.16 11.94 -41.78
N ALA A 722 3.34 12.54 -41.86
CA ALA A 722 4.26 12.33 -42.98
C ALA A 722 5.42 11.43 -42.56
N LEU A 723 5.40 10.17 -42.99
CA LEU A 723 6.51 9.22 -42.87
C LEU A 723 7.67 9.68 -43.76
N ASN A 724 8.47 10.65 -43.29
CA ASN A 724 9.38 11.41 -44.13
C ASN A 724 10.69 11.76 -43.41
N GLN A 725 11.77 11.04 -43.74
CA GLN A 725 13.09 11.25 -43.16
C GLN A 725 13.74 12.57 -43.62
N PRO A 726 14.30 13.40 -42.71
CA PRO A 726 15.07 14.58 -43.06
C PRO A 726 16.26 14.25 -43.98
N VAL A 727 16.33 14.93 -45.13
CA VAL A 727 17.23 14.62 -46.27
C VAL A 727 18.73 14.83 -45.97
N ALA A 728 19.12 15.15 -44.74
CA ALA A 728 20.44 15.64 -44.38
C ALA A 728 21.49 14.55 -44.07
N SER A 729 21.09 13.43 -43.45
CA SER A 729 22.05 12.41 -43.00
C SER A 729 21.44 11.04 -42.71
N LEU A 730 21.69 10.06 -43.61
CA LEU A 730 21.88 8.65 -43.24
C LEU A 730 22.41 7.85 -44.44
N ALA A 731 23.16 6.78 -44.15
CA ALA A 731 23.66 5.84 -45.15
C ALA A 731 22.73 4.63 -45.24
N ALA A 732 22.30 4.28 -46.47
CA ALA A 732 21.72 3.00 -46.89
C ALA A 732 21.01 2.14 -45.81
N GLY A 733 20.05 2.75 -45.10
CA GLY A 733 19.13 2.05 -44.20
C GLY A 733 17.74 1.94 -44.85
N THR A 734 17.17 0.75 -44.84
CA THR A 734 15.84 0.43 -45.37
C THR A 734 14.85 0.29 -44.22
N ILE A 735 13.65 0.86 -44.37
CA ILE A 735 12.51 0.64 -43.48
C ILE A 735 11.42 -0.01 -44.31
N ASN A 736 10.95 -1.18 -43.90
CA ASN A 736 9.71 -1.76 -44.42
C ASN A 736 8.55 -1.35 -43.50
N VAL A 737 7.37 -1.16 -44.09
CA VAL A 737 6.15 -0.86 -43.35
C VAL A 737 5.16 -1.99 -43.62
N ASN A 738 4.89 -2.78 -42.58
CA ASN A 738 3.91 -3.86 -42.61
C ASN A 738 2.69 -3.43 -41.81
N VAL A 739 1.53 -3.35 -42.46
CA VAL A 739 0.25 -3.14 -41.77
C VAL A 739 -0.57 -4.42 -41.93
N ASN A 740 -0.93 -5.04 -40.81
CA ASN A 740 -1.62 -6.32 -40.75
C ASN A 740 -2.94 -6.15 -39.98
N ALA A 741 -4.02 -5.87 -40.73
CA ALA A 741 -5.35 -5.61 -40.21
C ALA A 741 -6.44 -6.17 -41.16
N PRO A 742 -6.47 -7.50 -41.40
CA PRO A 742 -7.25 -8.12 -42.49
C PRO A 742 -8.78 -8.05 -42.33
N ALA A 743 -9.29 -7.51 -41.22
CA ALA A 743 -10.72 -7.28 -40.96
C ALA A 743 -11.11 -5.78 -40.97
N SER A 744 -10.15 -4.87 -41.16
CA SER A 744 -10.29 -3.44 -40.91
C SER A 744 -9.97 -2.58 -42.12
N THR A 745 -10.39 -1.32 -42.06
CA THR A 745 -10.00 -0.28 -43.03
C THR A 745 -8.76 0.45 -42.52
N VAL A 746 -7.84 0.82 -43.40
CA VAL A 746 -6.66 1.63 -43.05
C VAL A 746 -6.67 2.91 -43.88
N MET A 747 -6.47 4.06 -43.23
CA MET A 747 -6.54 5.38 -43.87
C MET A 747 -5.24 6.18 -43.64
N PHE A 748 -4.51 6.42 -44.72
CA PHE A 748 -3.28 7.22 -44.73
C PHE A 748 -3.60 8.66 -45.14
N THR A 749 -3.81 9.54 -44.16
CA THR A 749 -4.24 10.94 -44.41
C THR A 749 -3.09 11.87 -44.79
N GLY A 750 -1.83 11.47 -44.51
CA GLY A 750 -0.62 12.20 -44.87
C GLY A 750 0.21 11.53 -45.97
N SER A 751 1.24 12.23 -46.43
CA SER A 751 2.10 11.76 -47.52
C SER A 751 3.17 10.76 -47.04
N ILE A 752 3.18 9.56 -47.62
CA ILE A 752 4.26 8.57 -47.44
C ILE A 752 5.49 9.03 -48.24
N GLY A 753 6.60 9.30 -47.54
CA GLY A 753 7.79 9.93 -48.11
C GLY A 753 8.70 8.98 -48.92
N HIS A 754 9.59 9.59 -49.69
CA HIS A 754 10.40 9.04 -50.80
C HIS A 754 11.38 7.87 -50.50
N ARG A 755 11.25 7.15 -49.37
CA ARG A 755 12.24 6.18 -48.87
C ARG A 755 11.71 4.98 -48.07
N VAL A 756 10.40 4.69 -48.09
CA VAL A 756 9.94 3.35 -47.68
C VAL A 756 10.58 2.31 -48.61
N ASN A 757 11.06 1.19 -48.09
CA ASN A 757 11.61 0.11 -48.91
C ASN A 757 10.47 -0.69 -49.55
N ASP A 758 9.95 -1.72 -48.88
CA ASP A 758 8.71 -2.39 -49.30
C ASP A 758 7.53 -1.89 -48.44
N LEU A 759 6.36 -1.73 -49.08
CA LEU A 759 5.10 -1.36 -48.43
C LEU A 759 4.12 -2.53 -48.60
N VAL A 760 3.82 -3.21 -47.50
CA VAL A 760 2.90 -4.36 -47.46
C VAL A 760 1.70 -4.02 -46.58
N VAL A 761 0.51 -4.10 -47.17
CA VAL A 761 -0.74 -3.66 -46.54
C VAL A 761 -1.76 -4.80 -46.62
N ASP A 762 -1.78 -5.65 -45.59
CA ASP A 762 -2.66 -6.82 -45.48
C ASP A 762 -3.95 -6.43 -44.74
N VAL A 763 -4.94 -5.94 -45.48
CA VAL A 763 -6.11 -5.21 -44.95
C VAL A 763 -7.36 -5.46 -45.80
N ALA A 764 -8.54 -5.20 -45.25
CA ALA A 764 -9.79 -5.30 -46.03
C ALA A 764 -9.95 -4.14 -47.03
N LEU A 765 -9.53 -2.93 -46.66
CA LEU A 765 -9.54 -1.73 -47.51
C LEU A 765 -8.42 -0.75 -47.12
N ALA A 766 -7.52 -0.41 -48.05
CA ALA A 766 -6.48 0.61 -47.89
C ALA A 766 -6.89 1.92 -48.59
N THR A 767 -7.05 3.01 -47.83
CA THR A 767 -7.54 4.31 -48.34
C THR A 767 -6.45 5.38 -48.26
N PHE A 768 -6.18 6.03 -49.39
CA PHE A 768 -5.21 7.13 -49.53
C PHE A 768 -5.92 8.39 -50.05
N PRO A 769 -6.66 9.12 -49.18
CA PRO A 769 -7.54 10.21 -49.59
C PRO A 769 -6.82 11.53 -49.93
N ALA A 770 -5.55 11.70 -49.54
CA ALA A 770 -4.78 12.90 -49.81
C ALA A 770 -4.16 12.85 -51.22
N PRO A 771 -4.23 13.92 -52.04
CA PRO A 771 -3.78 13.97 -53.45
C PRO A 771 -2.25 13.96 -53.64
N THR A 772 -1.51 13.40 -52.69
CA THR A 772 -0.05 13.33 -52.64
C THR A 772 0.49 12.04 -53.23
N ALA A 773 1.70 12.11 -53.80
CA ALA A 773 2.40 10.93 -54.28
C ALA A 773 2.79 9.98 -53.13
N ILE A 774 2.51 8.70 -53.29
CA ILE A 774 3.14 7.59 -52.55
C ILE A 774 4.42 7.25 -53.33
N ASP A 775 5.62 7.53 -52.83
CA ASP A 775 6.90 7.28 -53.55
C ASP A 775 7.75 6.26 -52.78
N VAL A 776 7.53 4.99 -53.11
CA VAL A 776 8.13 3.80 -52.48
C VAL A 776 9.37 3.35 -53.26
N THR A 777 10.33 2.72 -52.57
CA THR A 777 11.60 2.30 -53.18
C THR A 777 11.45 0.95 -53.87
N GLY A 778 11.09 -0.08 -53.13
CA GLY A 778 10.82 -1.44 -53.59
C GLY A 778 9.37 -1.62 -54.03
N ASN A 779 8.75 -2.70 -53.56
CA ASN A 779 7.42 -3.13 -54.00
C ASN A 779 6.31 -2.45 -53.19
N VAL A 780 5.14 -2.36 -53.82
CA VAL A 780 3.87 -2.06 -53.15
C VAL A 780 2.97 -3.28 -53.32
N THR A 781 2.48 -3.84 -52.23
CA THR A 781 1.58 -5.00 -52.23
C THR A 781 0.43 -4.78 -51.26
N ALA A 782 -0.80 -4.90 -51.75
CA ALA A 782 -2.01 -4.88 -50.95
C ALA A 782 -2.86 -6.12 -51.24
N THR A 783 -3.32 -6.81 -50.19
CA THR A 783 -4.04 -8.10 -50.31
C THR A 783 -5.55 -7.96 -50.50
N GLY A 784 -6.08 -6.75 -50.25
CA GLY A 784 -7.49 -6.40 -50.40
C GLY A 784 -7.68 -5.14 -51.25
N ASP A 785 -8.80 -4.46 -51.07
CA ASP A 785 -9.18 -3.31 -51.90
C ASP A 785 -8.32 -2.07 -51.60
N VAL A 786 -8.04 -1.26 -52.63
CA VAL A 786 -7.20 -0.07 -52.55
C VAL A 786 -7.93 1.12 -53.16
N ALA A 787 -8.16 2.16 -52.37
CA ALA A 787 -8.83 3.40 -52.78
C ALA A 787 -7.85 4.58 -52.77
N ILE A 788 -7.55 5.17 -53.93
CA ILE A 788 -6.46 6.16 -54.10
C ILE A 788 -6.91 7.50 -54.70
N ASN A 789 -6.43 8.59 -54.12
CA ASN A 789 -6.50 9.94 -54.67
C ASN A 789 -5.08 10.41 -55.02
N GLY A 790 -4.73 10.46 -56.31
CA GLY A 790 -3.38 10.86 -56.73
C GLY A 790 -2.57 9.68 -57.27
N GLY A 791 -1.26 9.59 -56.99
CA GLY A 791 -0.39 8.65 -57.70
C GLY A 791 0.40 7.72 -56.79
N ILE A 792 0.50 6.46 -57.19
CA ILE A 792 1.49 5.50 -56.68
C ILE A 792 2.74 5.56 -57.57
N PHE A 793 3.89 5.66 -56.94
CA PHE A 793 5.20 5.71 -57.59
C PHE A 793 6.06 4.65 -56.90
N SER A 794 6.49 3.63 -57.64
CA SER A 794 7.67 2.88 -57.22
C SER A 794 8.90 3.45 -57.94
N SER A 795 10.08 3.25 -57.37
CA SER A 795 11.36 3.61 -57.99
C SER A 795 12.24 2.41 -58.37
N THR A 796 12.01 1.22 -57.79
CA THR A 796 12.74 -0.02 -58.13
C THR A 796 11.92 -1.33 -58.13
N GLY A 797 10.71 -1.41 -57.56
CA GLY A 797 9.88 -2.63 -57.49
C GLY A 797 8.56 -2.58 -58.28
N SER A 798 7.76 -3.65 -58.16
CA SER A 798 6.42 -3.78 -58.80
C SER A 798 5.31 -3.16 -57.93
N VAL A 799 4.12 -3.00 -58.50
CA VAL A 799 2.91 -2.55 -57.79
C VAL A 799 1.79 -3.55 -58.03
N ASN A 800 1.43 -4.30 -56.98
CA ASN A 800 0.43 -5.35 -57.00
C ASN A 800 -0.72 -5.02 -56.03
N VAL A 801 -1.95 -5.20 -56.48
CA VAL A 801 -3.17 -5.11 -55.67
C VAL A 801 -3.98 -6.37 -55.92
N ASP A 802 -4.17 -7.22 -54.91
CA ASP A 802 -4.89 -8.49 -55.10
C ASP A 802 -6.42 -8.29 -55.13
N GLY A 803 -6.93 -7.19 -54.56
CA GLY A 803 -8.34 -6.77 -54.61
C GLY A 803 -8.64 -5.72 -55.69
N ASN A 804 -9.69 -4.93 -55.46
CA ASN A 804 -10.14 -3.86 -56.37
C ASN A 804 -9.29 -2.58 -56.22
N LEU A 805 -9.28 -1.73 -57.26
CA LEU A 805 -8.60 -0.43 -57.28
C LEU A 805 -9.60 0.72 -57.55
N ASP A 806 -10.06 1.39 -56.49
CA ASP A 806 -10.94 2.57 -56.58
C ASP A 806 -10.13 3.87 -56.76
N LEU A 807 -10.51 4.66 -57.76
CA LEU A 807 -9.92 5.96 -58.07
C LEU A 807 -10.77 7.08 -57.44
N LEU A 808 -10.44 7.45 -56.21
CA LEU A 808 -11.00 8.60 -55.50
C LEU A 808 -10.62 9.95 -56.15
N GLY A 809 -9.61 9.96 -57.02
CA GLY A 809 -9.16 11.14 -57.76
C GLY A 809 -8.31 10.79 -58.99
N ASN A 810 -7.98 11.82 -59.79
CA ASN A 810 -7.17 11.68 -61.00
C ASN A 810 -5.81 11.04 -60.69
N THR A 811 -5.59 9.84 -61.23
CA THR A 811 -4.50 8.95 -60.85
C THR A 811 -3.41 8.88 -61.91
N THR A 812 -2.15 8.85 -61.47
CA THR A 812 -1.00 8.55 -62.32
C THR A 812 -0.06 7.61 -61.62
N LEU A 813 0.04 6.39 -62.13
CA LEU A 813 0.94 5.36 -61.62
C LEU A 813 2.27 5.45 -62.35
N ARG A 814 3.40 5.49 -61.62
CA ARG A 814 4.74 5.47 -62.21
C ARG A 814 5.52 4.25 -61.74
N ILE A 815 5.82 3.38 -62.68
CA ILE A 815 6.36 2.03 -62.42
C ILE A 815 7.76 1.93 -63.02
N PRO A 816 8.76 1.35 -62.34
CA PRO A 816 10.13 1.27 -62.81
C PRO A 816 10.27 0.49 -64.14
N ALA A 817 11.40 0.72 -64.81
CA ALA A 817 11.73 -0.02 -66.02
C ALA A 817 11.93 -1.52 -65.72
N GLY A 818 11.17 -2.39 -66.38
CA GLY A 818 11.24 -3.85 -66.22
C GLY A 818 10.52 -4.43 -65.00
N GLN A 819 9.67 -3.65 -64.33
CA GLN A 819 8.79 -4.11 -63.25
C GLN A 819 7.33 -4.16 -63.71
N ASP A 820 6.46 -4.76 -62.89
CA ASP A 820 5.08 -5.09 -63.23
C ASP A 820 4.05 -4.20 -62.53
N PHE A 821 2.86 -4.12 -63.15
CA PHE A 821 1.61 -3.72 -62.53
C PHE A 821 0.64 -4.91 -62.54
N ALA A 822 0.00 -5.19 -61.42
CA ALA A 822 -1.06 -6.18 -61.34
C ALA A 822 -2.23 -5.68 -60.49
N VAL A 823 -3.46 -5.85 -60.97
CA VAL A 823 -4.70 -5.74 -60.19
C VAL A 823 -5.50 -7.02 -60.32
N GLY A 824 -5.82 -7.66 -59.19
CA GLY A 824 -6.53 -8.94 -59.11
C GLY A 824 -8.06 -8.83 -59.16
N GLY A 825 -8.60 -7.66 -58.81
CA GLY A 825 -10.02 -7.30 -58.94
C GLY A 825 -10.29 -6.19 -59.95
N ASP A 826 -11.43 -5.52 -59.80
CA ASP A 826 -11.90 -4.47 -60.71
C ASP A 826 -11.15 -3.14 -60.50
N VAL A 827 -11.01 -2.35 -61.56
CA VAL A 827 -10.51 -0.96 -61.50
C VAL A 827 -11.69 0.00 -61.60
N ILE A 828 -12.09 0.58 -60.47
CA ILE A 828 -13.31 1.40 -60.34
C ILE A 828 -12.94 2.88 -60.48
N GLY A 829 -13.24 3.47 -61.64
CA GLY A 829 -12.72 4.79 -62.01
C GLY A 829 -13.43 6.00 -61.42
N ASN A 830 -14.71 5.88 -61.04
CA ASN A 830 -15.53 6.97 -60.49
C ASN A 830 -15.48 8.31 -61.29
N GLY A 831 -15.23 8.24 -62.61
CA GLY A 831 -15.07 9.39 -63.52
C GLY A 831 -13.66 10.02 -63.55
N ASN A 832 -12.71 9.47 -62.80
CA ASN A 832 -11.31 9.93 -62.75
C ASN A 832 -10.44 9.26 -63.81
N ASN A 833 -9.36 9.92 -64.22
CA ASN A 833 -8.38 9.35 -65.15
C ASN A 833 -7.44 8.37 -64.44
N LEU A 834 -7.03 7.29 -65.12
CA LEU A 834 -5.95 6.39 -64.71
C LEU A 834 -4.84 6.40 -65.76
N VAL A 835 -3.65 6.87 -65.37
CA VAL A 835 -2.51 6.97 -66.30
C VAL A 835 -1.29 6.20 -65.79
N ILE A 836 -1.05 5.02 -66.35
CA ILE A 836 0.07 4.13 -66.01
C ILE A 836 1.27 4.46 -66.92
N ARG A 837 2.46 4.72 -66.35
CA ARG A 837 3.67 5.11 -67.11
C ARG A 837 4.96 4.49 -66.60
N GLY A 838 5.81 4.06 -67.53
CA GLY A 838 7.19 3.62 -67.24
C GLY A 838 8.12 4.77 -66.82
N ARG A 839 8.72 4.65 -65.63
CA ARG A 839 9.73 5.55 -65.05
C ARG A 839 11.12 5.21 -65.60
N GLY A 840 11.40 5.70 -66.81
CA GLY A 840 12.72 5.58 -67.46
C GLY A 840 12.90 4.38 -68.40
N GLY A 841 11.85 3.62 -68.69
CA GLY A 841 11.89 2.49 -69.63
C GLY A 841 10.51 1.90 -69.91
N ALA A 842 10.49 0.64 -70.37
CA ALA A 842 9.30 -0.20 -70.51
C ALA A 842 8.80 -0.66 -69.14
N ILE A 843 7.48 -0.71 -68.93
CA ILE A 843 6.91 -1.60 -67.90
C ILE A 843 7.03 -3.03 -68.45
N ASN A 844 7.22 -4.06 -67.63
CA ASN A 844 7.28 -5.44 -68.12
C ASN A 844 5.87 -5.97 -68.42
N LEU A 845 5.04 -6.15 -67.39
CA LEU A 845 3.61 -6.47 -67.51
C LEU A 845 2.73 -5.36 -66.94
N VAL A 846 1.58 -5.12 -67.59
CA VAL A 846 0.42 -4.42 -67.02
C VAL A 846 -0.74 -5.40 -67.08
N ASP A 847 -1.11 -5.97 -65.93
CA ASP A 847 -2.14 -6.99 -65.79
C ASP A 847 -3.33 -6.44 -65.01
N VAL A 848 -4.55 -6.64 -65.51
CA VAL A 848 -5.80 -6.38 -64.79
C VAL A 848 -6.74 -7.56 -65.03
N LEU A 849 -7.01 -8.31 -63.96
CA LEU A 849 -7.75 -9.56 -63.97
C LEU A 849 -9.26 -9.41 -63.70
N GLY A 850 -9.72 -8.18 -63.45
CA GLY A 850 -11.13 -7.79 -63.34
C GLY A 850 -11.51 -6.68 -64.33
N ASP A 851 -12.73 -6.16 -64.24
CA ASP A 851 -13.24 -5.16 -65.16
C ASP A 851 -12.66 -3.76 -64.86
N VAL A 852 -12.27 -2.99 -65.88
CA VAL A 852 -11.90 -1.56 -65.73
C VAL A 852 -13.11 -0.68 -66.01
N ILE A 853 -13.85 -0.26 -64.99
CA ILE A 853 -15.17 0.38 -65.13
C ILE A 853 -15.22 1.85 -64.68
N GLY A 854 -15.83 2.70 -65.52
CA GLY A 854 -16.15 4.08 -65.17
C GLY A 854 -14.94 4.99 -65.01
N VAL A 855 -13.81 4.64 -65.64
CA VAL A 855 -12.62 5.49 -65.74
C VAL A 855 -12.89 6.60 -66.77
N GLY A 856 -12.33 7.79 -66.55
CA GLY A 856 -12.29 8.85 -67.56
C GLY A 856 -11.34 8.47 -68.69
N GLN A 857 -10.10 8.96 -68.68
CA GLN A 857 -9.05 8.44 -69.53
C GLN A 857 -8.37 7.22 -68.88
N PHE A 858 -8.50 6.03 -69.47
CA PHE A 858 -7.68 4.86 -69.15
C PHE A 858 -6.49 4.79 -70.09
N LYS A 859 -5.27 4.92 -69.56
CA LYS A 859 -4.09 5.15 -70.40
C LYS A 859 -2.82 4.45 -69.90
N VAL A 860 -2.23 3.64 -70.77
CA VAL A 860 -0.91 3.00 -70.58
C VAL A 860 0.08 3.63 -71.55
N ASP A 861 1.07 4.38 -71.04
CA ASP A 861 1.94 5.26 -71.83
C ASP A 861 3.41 5.11 -71.42
N SER A 862 4.09 4.15 -72.03
CA SER A 862 5.55 4.02 -71.96
C SER A 862 6.22 5.25 -72.62
N SER A 863 7.13 5.89 -71.88
CA SER A 863 7.63 7.25 -72.15
C SER A 863 8.69 7.36 -73.27
N GLY A 864 8.73 6.37 -74.15
CA GLY A 864 9.62 6.25 -75.31
C GLY A 864 9.29 4.98 -76.09
N ALA A 865 9.76 4.87 -77.33
CA ALA A 865 9.53 3.67 -78.15
C ALA A 865 10.23 2.45 -77.52
N ASN A 866 9.45 1.59 -76.87
CA ASN A 866 9.90 0.45 -76.08
C ASN A 866 9.10 -0.80 -76.47
N THR A 867 9.81 -1.86 -76.85
CA THR A 867 9.26 -3.07 -77.47
C THR A 867 9.27 -4.26 -76.49
N ALA A 868 8.79 -4.02 -75.26
CA ALA A 868 8.87 -4.99 -74.16
C ALA A 868 7.81 -4.80 -73.06
N THR A 869 6.70 -4.11 -73.34
CA THR A 869 5.57 -3.99 -72.40
C THR A 869 4.41 -4.85 -72.87
N THR A 870 4.09 -5.88 -72.10
CA THR A 870 2.88 -6.66 -72.24
C THR A 870 1.75 -5.95 -71.49
N ILE A 871 0.58 -5.84 -72.11
CA ILE A 871 -0.64 -5.31 -71.50
C ILE A 871 -1.69 -6.43 -71.58
N ALA A 872 -2.23 -6.89 -70.46
CA ALA A 872 -3.31 -7.88 -70.38
C ALA A 872 -4.49 -7.26 -69.62
N LEU A 873 -5.69 -7.35 -70.20
CA LEU A 873 -6.89 -6.67 -69.72
C LEU A 873 -8.13 -7.52 -70.01
N GLU A 874 -8.96 -7.72 -68.99
CA GLU A 874 -10.38 -8.04 -69.15
C GLU A 874 -11.22 -6.74 -69.15
N ASN A 875 -12.39 -6.78 -69.80
CA ASN A 875 -13.40 -5.71 -70.00
C ASN A 875 -13.05 -4.27 -69.54
N VAL A 876 -12.71 -3.38 -70.46
CA VAL A 876 -12.46 -1.95 -70.21
C VAL A 876 -13.63 -1.07 -70.68
N MET A 877 -14.30 -0.40 -69.76
CA MET A 877 -15.29 0.66 -70.03
C MET A 877 -14.81 1.99 -69.47
N ALA A 878 -14.24 2.83 -70.33
CA ALA A 878 -13.70 4.14 -69.98
C ALA A 878 -14.06 5.20 -71.04
N ASP A 879 -14.06 6.49 -70.70
CA ASP A 879 -14.35 7.54 -71.67
C ASP A 879 -13.34 7.56 -72.82
N ASP A 880 -12.02 7.53 -72.55
CA ASP A 880 -10.96 7.60 -73.55
C ASP A 880 -9.86 6.55 -73.24
N ILE A 881 -9.64 5.60 -74.15
CA ILE A 881 -8.73 4.46 -73.97
C ILE A 881 -7.49 4.64 -74.87
N LEU A 882 -6.30 4.67 -74.27
CA LEU A 882 -5.01 4.73 -74.99
C LEU A 882 -4.01 3.72 -74.42
N LEU A 883 -3.79 2.62 -75.15
CA LEU A 883 -2.88 1.54 -74.76
C LEU A 883 -1.64 1.54 -75.67
N ARG A 884 -0.44 1.66 -75.10
CA ARG A 884 0.83 1.50 -75.82
C ARG A 884 1.70 0.39 -75.23
N GLY A 885 1.68 -0.78 -75.88
CA GLY A 885 2.47 -1.95 -75.55
C GLY A 885 3.36 -2.43 -76.70
N ASN A 886 4.06 -3.54 -76.48
CA ASN A 886 4.56 -4.39 -77.54
C ASN A 886 3.47 -5.37 -77.96
N ASP A 887 2.89 -6.03 -76.97
CA ASP A 887 1.80 -7.00 -77.08
C ASP A 887 0.65 -6.55 -76.17
N ILE A 888 -0.55 -6.45 -76.72
CA ILE A 888 -1.78 -6.03 -76.05
C ILE A 888 -2.74 -7.21 -76.12
N LEU A 889 -2.83 -7.95 -75.03
CA LEU A 889 -3.68 -9.11 -74.82
C LEU A 889 -5.04 -8.61 -74.34
N ILE A 890 -6.10 -9.03 -75.02
CA ILE A 890 -7.48 -8.59 -74.73
C ILE A 890 -8.38 -9.82 -74.61
N GLU A 891 -9.17 -9.86 -73.55
CA GLU A 891 -10.32 -10.75 -73.39
C GLU A 891 -11.57 -9.89 -73.11
N GLY A 892 -12.67 -10.12 -73.84
CA GLY A 892 -13.92 -9.36 -73.69
C GLY A 892 -13.94 -7.97 -74.35
N ILE A 893 -14.46 -6.96 -73.65
CA ILE A 893 -14.95 -5.70 -74.24
C ILE A 893 -14.05 -4.50 -73.93
N LEU A 894 -13.46 -3.83 -74.92
CA LEU A 894 -12.89 -2.47 -74.79
C LEU A 894 -13.86 -1.44 -75.38
N ASN A 895 -14.57 -0.68 -74.54
CA ASN A 895 -15.49 0.38 -74.96
C ASN A 895 -15.03 1.78 -74.55
N ALA A 896 -14.76 2.63 -75.53
CA ALA A 896 -14.57 4.07 -75.34
C ALA A 896 -15.91 4.82 -75.28
N THR A 897 -16.35 5.22 -74.08
CA THR A 897 -17.71 5.74 -73.85
C THR A 897 -17.94 7.18 -74.29
N ALA A 898 -16.90 8.01 -74.44
CA ALA A 898 -17.05 9.43 -74.84
C ALA A 898 -15.92 9.99 -75.73
N GLY A 899 -14.77 9.32 -75.78
CA GLY A 899 -13.54 9.70 -76.47
C GLY A 899 -13.12 8.65 -77.50
N ASN A 900 -11.84 8.27 -77.52
CA ASN A 900 -11.27 7.38 -78.53
C ASN A 900 -10.86 6.03 -77.95
N LEU A 901 -10.75 5.02 -78.80
CA LEU A 901 -10.06 3.77 -78.51
C LEU A 901 -8.80 3.71 -79.39
N HIS A 902 -7.62 3.82 -78.78
CA HIS A 902 -6.33 3.81 -79.50
C HIS A 902 -5.39 2.74 -78.94
N LEU A 903 -5.18 1.68 -79.71
CA LEU A 903 -4.20 0.63 -79.46
C LEU A 903 -2.93 0.89 -80.28
N ILE A 904 -1.76 0.80 -79.66
CA ILE A 904 -0.45 0.99 -80.30
C ILE A 904 0.47 -0.15 -79.84
N GLY A 905 0.69 -1.13 -80.71
CA GLY A 905 1.30 -2.43 -80.37
C GLY A 905 0.60 -3.56 -81.13
N ALA A 906 1.20 -4.75 -81.16
CA ALA A 906 0.51 -5.94 -81.65
C ALA A 906 -0.62 -6.31 -80.69
N VAL A 907 -1.80 -6.66 -81.21
CA VAL A 907 -2.96 -7.06 -80.43
C VAL A 907 -3.16 -8.56 -80.54
N SER A 908 -3.29 -9.24 -79.40
CA SER A 908 -3.60 -10.67 -79.31
C SER A 908 -4.96 -10.82 -78.65
N ILE A 909 -5.95 -11.34 -79.37
CA ILE A 909 -7.29 -11.55 -78.81
C ILE A 909 -7.43 -12.95 -78.22
N PHE A 910 -8.06 -13.03 -77.05
CA PHE A 910 -8.37 -14.25 -76.32
C PHE A 910 -9.89 -14.32 -76.14
N GLY A 911 -10.53 -15.29 -76.79
CA GLY A 911 -11.99 -15.34 -76.84
C GLY A 911 -12.60 -14.17 -77.62
N ASN A 912 -13.93 -14.10 -77.60
CA ASN A 912 -14.66 -13.09 -78.39
C ASN A 912 -14.37 -11.68 -77.85
N THR A 913 -13.92 -10.79 -78.73
CA THR A 913 -13.44 -9.46 -78.39
C THR A 913 -14.26 -8.38 -79.08
N ASP A 914 -14.75 -7.41 -78.30
CA ASP A 914 -15.51 -6.25 -78.74
C ASP A 914 -14.66 -4.97 -78.60
N LEU A 915 -14.29 -4.32 -79.72
CA LEU A 915 -13.59 -3.03 -79.74
C LEU A 915 -14.58 -1.90 -80.09
N LEU A 916 -15.19 -1.32 -79.06
CA LEU A 916 -16.33 -0.41 -79.18
C LEU A 916 -15.95 1.07 -78.94
N ASN A 917 -16.73 1.96 -79.53
CA ASN A 917 -16.75 3.38 -79.24
C ASN A 917 -18.20 3.88 -79.22
N THR A 918 -18.89 3.71 -78.09
CA THR A 918 -20.31 4.07 -77.98
C THR A 918 -20.57 5.58 -77.81
N SER A 919 -19.57 6.45 -78.02
CA SER A 919 -19.68 7.89 -77.79
C SER A 919 -20.69 8.62 -78.68
N GLY A 920 -20.95 8.10 -79.88
CA GLY A 920 -21.83 8.74 -80.86
C GLY A 920 -21.30 10.06 -81.44
N VAL A 921 -20.01 10.39 -81.24
CA VAL A 921 -19.38 11.61 -81.75
C VAL A 921 -18.52 11.30 -82.98
N ALA A 922 -18.90 11.81 -84.15
CA ALA A 922 -18.28 11.49 -85.43
C ALA A 922 -16.82 11.98 -85.64
N THR A 923 -16.21 12.62 -84.63
CA THR A 923 -14.77 12.95 -84.62
C THR A 923 -13.91 11.89 -83.92
N ASN A 924 -14.54 10.97 -83.19
CA ASN A 924 -13.87 9.95 -82.41
C ASN A 924 -13.52 8.73 -83.29
N PHE A 925 -12.65 7.86 -82.79
CA PHE A 925 -12.19 6.70 -83.55
C PHE A 925 -11.98 5.43 -82.70
N VAL A 926 -11.98 4.28 -83.39
CA VAL A 926 -11.30 3.06 -82.96
C VAL A 926 -10.08 2.88 -83.85
N ARG A 927 -8.88 2.82 -83.28
CA ARG A 927 -7.62 2.78 -84.02
C ARG A 927 -6.66 1.74 -83.47
N VAL A 928 -6.11 0.92 -84.36
CA VAL A 928 -5.07 -0.07 -84.03
C VAL A 928 -3.83 0.17 -84.89
N ASP A 929 -2.75 0.60 -84.23
CA ASP A 929 -1.41 0.74 -84.80
C ASP A 929 -0.54 -0.49 -84.47
N GLY A 930 -0.90 -1.63 -85.07
CA GLY A 930 -0.20 -2.91 -84.99
C GLY A 930 -1.00 -4.03 -85.64
N THR A 931 -0.51 -5.27 -85.56
CA THR A 931 -1.29 -6.45 -86.02
C THR A 931 -2.43 -6.76 -85.05
N ILE A 932 -3.40 -7.56 -85.50
CA ILE A 932 -4.40 -8.19 -84.63
C ILE A 932 -4.43 -9.68 -84.98
N ASP A 933 -4.12 -10.55 -84.03
CA ASP A 933 -4.01 -11.99 -84.24
C ASP A 933 -4.77 -12.77 -83.16
N ASP A 934 -5.36 -13.91 -83.52
CA ASP A 934 -6.09 -14.78 -82.57
C ASP A 934 -5.13 -15.67 -81.78
N ALA A 935 -5.03 -15.46 -80.46
CA ALA A 935 -4.20 -16.25 -79.57
C ALA A 935 -4.96 -17.40 -78.89
N SER A 936 -6.25 -17.55 -79.15
CA SER A 936 -7.10 -18.61 -78.60
C SER A 936 -6.83 -19.97 -79.24
N ILE A 937 -7.25 -21.04 -78.55
CA ILE A 937 -7.16 -22.42 -79.03
C ILE A 937 -8.42 -22.82 -79.85
N GLY A 938 -9.41 -21.92 -79.96
CA GLY A 938 -10.76 -22.24 -80.45
C GLY A 938 -11.27 -21.43 -81.65
N GLY A 939 -10.66 -20.27 -81.95
CA GLY A 939 -11.22 -19.29 -82.86
C GLY A 939 -11.94 -18.18 -82.10
N ALA A 940 -11.33 -17.00 -82.00
CA ALA A 940 -11.89 -15.79 -81.40
C ALA A 940 -12.64 -14.93 -82.42
N ASP A 941 -13.89 -14.53 -82.14
CA ASP A 941 -14.58 -13.52 -82.94
C ASP A 941 -14.08 -12.11 -82.60
N LEU A 942 -13.86 -11.27 -83.63
CA LEU A 942 -13.45 -9.88 -83.47
C LEU A 942 -14.54 -8.93 -83.97
N ASN A 943 -15.23 -8.25 -83.05
CA ASN A 943 -16.18 -7.20 -83.39
C ASN A 943 -15.55 -5.82 -83.15
N ILE A 944 -15.78 -4.88 -84.05
CA ILE A 944 -15.30 -3.50 -83.94
C ILE A 944 -16.45 -2.54 -84.26
N ASP A 945 -16.97 -1.80 -83.28
CA ASP A 945 -18.04 -0.81 -83.51
C ASP A 945 -17.54 0.59 -83.16
N SER A 946 -17.14 1.37 -84.17
CA SER A 946 -16.78 2.78 -83.95
C SER A 946 -17.98 3.72 -83.95
N GLY A 947 -19.22 3.22 -84.09
CA GLY A 947 -20.44 4.01 -84.17
C GLY A 947 -20.41 5.00 -85.33
N SER A 948 -20.67 6.28 -85.02
CA SER A 948 -20.49 7.39 -85.96
C SER A 948 -19.02 7.80 -86.19
N GLY A 949 -18.09 7.22 -85.43
CA GLY A 949 -16.66 7.45 -85.54
C GLY A 949 -15.97 6.63 -86.64
N VAL A 950 -14.66 6.85 -86.78
CA VAL A 950 -13.82 6.21 -87.79
C VAL A 950 -13.11 4.97 -87.22
N THR A 951 -13.12 3.85 -87.95
CA THR A 951 -12.25 2.70 -87.66
C THR A 951 -10.95 2.81 -88.50
N VAL A 952 -9.79 2.67 -87.87
CA VAL A 952 -8.47 2.83 -88.51
C VAL A 952 -7.55 1.67 -88.16
N LEU A 953 -7.21 0.83 -89.14
CA LEU A 953 -6.33 -0.33 -88.95
C LEU A 953 -5.06 -0.15 -89.79
N THR A 954 -3.89 -0.17 -89.12
CA THR A 954 -2.59 0.11 -89.78
C THR A 954 -1.60 -1.05 -89.78
N GLY A 955 -1.88 -2.14 -89.04
CA GLY A 955 -1.26 -3.46 -89.22
C GLY A 955 -2.24 -4.54 -89.72
N ALA A 956 -1.73 -5.74 -89.94
CA ALA A 956 -2.48 -6.86 -90.53
C ALA A 956 -3.33 -7.60 -89.48
N VAL A 957 -4.51 -8.07 -89.89
CA VAL A 957 -5.42 -8.88 -89.06
C VAL A 957 -5.34 -10.33 -89.51
N GLY A 958 -5.19 -11.27 -88.57
CA GLY A 958 -5.11 -12.70 -88.87
C GLY A 958 -3.86 -13.09 -89.68
N SER A 959 -2.71 -12.50 -89.34
CA SER A 959 -1.46 -12.62 -90.08
C SER A 959 -0.55 -13.77 -89.59
N LEU A 960 -0.60 -14.05 -88.30
CA LEU A 960 0.03 -15.18 -87.62
C LEU A 960 -1.00 -16.27 -87.31
N SER A 961 -2.22 -15.86 -86.92
CA SER A 961 -3.33 -16.73 -86.55
C SER A 961 -4.67 -16.05 -86.92
N PRO A 962 -5.42 -16.56 -87.91
CA PRO A 962 -6.66 -15.93 -88.36
C PRO A 962 -7.76 -15.89 -87.30
N VAL A 963 -8.41 -14.73 -87.15
CA VAL A 963 -9.59 -14.58 -86.27
C VAL A 963 -10.78 -15.39 -86.81
N ASN A 964 -11.71 -15.79 -85.96
CA ASN A 964 -12.79 -16.71 -86.33
C ASN A 964 -13.79 -16.05 -87.29
N ASN A 965 -14.61 -15.14 -86.77
CA ASN A 965 -15.35 -14.15 -87.55
C ASN A 965 -14.77 -12.76 -87.30
N MET A 966 -15.01 -11.83 -88.22
CA MET A 966 -14.78 -10.41 -87.97
C MET A 966 -16.02 -9.61 -88.36
N SER A 967 -16.50 -8.75 -87.47
CA SER A 967 -17.54 -7.76 -87.76
C SER A 967 -17.01 -6.35 -87.53
N VAL A 968 -17.37 -5.42 -88.41
CA VAL A 968 -17.10 -4.00 -88.23
C VAL A 968 -18.36 -3.18 -88.45
N ALA A 969 -18.60 -2.22 -87.57
CA ALA A 969 -19.63 -1.19 -87.67
C ALA A 969 -18.99 0.21 -87.55
N SER A 970 -19.28 1.10 -88.50
CA SER A 970 -18.61 2.42 -88.57
C SER A 970 -19.26 3.35 -89.60
N GLU A 971 -19.30 4.67 -89.40
CA GLU A 971 -19.52 5.61 -90.52
C GLU A 971 -18.36 5.58 -91.55
N GLN A 972 -17.11 5.30 -91.12
CA GLN A 972 -15.93 5.20 -92.02
C GLN A 972 -14.92 4.14 -91.56
N ILE A 973 -14.34 3.37 -92.49
CA ILE A 973 -13.08 2.62 -92.27
C ILE A 973 -11.96 3.15 -93.15
N ASN A 974 -10.76 3.26 -92.59
CA ASN A 974 -9.51 3.48 -93.32
C ASN A 974 -8.52 2.31 -93.07
N PHE A 975 -8.40 1.42 -94.05
CA PHE A 975 -7.47 0.27 -94.04
C PHE A 975 -6.15 0.69 -94.66
N LEU A 976 -5.18 1.11 -93.84
CA LEU A 976 -4.10 1.96 -94.36
C LEU A 976 -3.03 1.24 -95.19
N THR A 977 -2.81 -0.08 -95.06
CA THR A 977 -1.98 -0.85 -96.03
C THR A 977 -2.13 -2.39 -96.01
N THR A 978 -3.18 -2.95 -95.40
CA THR A 978 -3.04 -4.22 -94.67
C THR A 978 -3.90 -5.38 -95.17
N SER A 979 -3.49 -6.62 -94.84
CA SER A 979 -4.26 -7.84 -95.08
C SER A 979 -5.12 -8.20 -93.87
N VAL A 980 -6.33 -8.72 -94.13
CA VAL A 980 -7.24 -9.30 -93.14
C VAL A 980 -7.48 -10.77 -93.51
N THR A 981 -7.33 -11.68 -92.55
CA THR A 981 -7.64 -13.10 -92.70
C THR A 981 -8.59 -13.55 -91.60
N VAL A 982 -9.72 -14.17 -91.97
CA VAL A 982 -10.69 -14.76 -91.03
C VAL A 982 -10.99 -16.22 -91.39
N LEU A 983 -11.32 -17.06 -90.40
CA LEU A 983 -11.60 -18.49 -90.59
C LEU A 983 -12.99 -18.75 -91.18
N ASN A 984 -13.98 -17.95 -90.82
CA ASN A 984 -15.38 -18.09 -91.21
C ASN A 984 -15.83 -16.82 -91.95
N ASP A 985 -16.59 -15.93 -91.31
CA ASP A 985 -17.25 -14.80 -91.97
C ASP A 985 -16.57 -13.45 -91.68
N PHE A 986 -16.44 -12.61 -92.70
CA PHE A 986 -16.11 -11.19 -92.54
C PHE A 986 -17.35 -10.36 -92.86
N SER A 987 -17.71 -9.43 -91.98
CA SER A 987 -18.79 -8.47 -92.20
C SER A 987 -18.34 -7.03 -91.93
N TRP A 988 -18.75 -6.11 -92.79
CA TRP A 988 -18.71 -4.68 -92.52
C TRP A 988 -20.07 -4.06 -92.85
N ILE A 989 -20.62 -3.30 -91.90
CA ILE A 989 -21.89 -2.58 -92.04
C ILE A 989 -21.64 -1.11 -91.72
N VAL A 990 -21.91 -0.21 -92.67
CA VAL A 990 -21.92 1.23 -92.39
C VAL A 990 -23.10 1.57 -91.49
N GLY A 991 -22.85 2.38 -90.45
CA GLY A 991 -23.83 2.67 -89.40
C GLY A 991 -25.10 3.35 -89.94
N THR A 992 -26.26 2.70 -89.80
CA THR A 992 -27.52 3.13 -90.44
C THR A 992 -28.22 4.34 -89.79
N LEU A 993 -27.47 5.34 -89.31
CA LEU A 993 -27.95 6.43 -88.44
C LEU A 993 -28.45 7.70 -89.16
N GLY A 994 -28.80 7.60 -90.44
CA GLY A 994 -29.86 8.44 -91.05
C GLY A 994 -29.63 9.96 -91.04
N ASN A 995 -28.39 10.40 -90.95
CA ASN A 995 -27.98 11.80 -90.85
C ASN A 995 -27.94 12.52 -92.22
N GLY A 996 -28.04 11.78 -93.33
CA GLY A 996 -28.34 12.31 -94.67
C GLY A 996 -27.19 13.04 -95.36
N ILE A 997 -25.96 12.81 -94.91
CA ILE A 997 -24.72 13.22 -95.56
C ILE A 997 -24.18 11.98 -96.31
N ASN A 998 -23.49 12.14 -97.45
CA ASN A 998 -22.86 11.00 -98.11
C ASN A 998 -21.77 10.41 -97.19
N ASP A 999 -22.04 9.25 -96.59
CA ASP A 999 -21.01 8.38 -96.05
C ASP A 999 -20.07 7.98 -97.18
N ARG A 1000 -18.76 8.12 -96.95
CA ARG A 1000 -17.79 8.17 -98.05
C ARG A 1000 -16.57 7.29 -97.86
N LEU A 1001 -16.44 6.43 -98.88
CA LEU A 1001 -15.19 6.00 -99.47
C LEU A 1001 -14.34 5.08 -98.59
N PHE A 1002 -14.43 3.80 -98.95
CA PHE A 1002 -13.55 2.71 -98.55
C PHE A 1002 -12.10 3.01 -99.01
N VAL A 1003 -11.34 3.77 -98.22
CA VAL A 1003 -9.92 4.03 -98.47
C VAL A 1003 -9.12 2.81 -98.02
N VAL A 1004 -8.69 1.98 -98.97
CA VAL A 1004 -7.90 0.78 -98.71
C VAL A 1004 -6.58 0.80 -99.48
N GLY A 1005 -5.47 0.80 -98.75
CA GLY A 1005 -4.12 0.79 -99.29
C GLY A 1005 -3.69 -0.59 -99.81
N GLY A 1006 -4.22 -1.04 -100.95
CA GLY A 1006 -3.66 -2.18 -101.71
C GLY A 1006 -3.71 -3.56 -101.01
N GLY A 1007 -4.55 -3.71 -100.00
CA GLY A 1007 -4.63 -4.89 -99.14
C GLY A 1007 -5.43 -6.08 -99.71
N SER A 1008 -5.77 -7.01 -98.82
CA SER A 1008 -6.60 -8.17 -99.16
C SER A 1008 -7.43 -8.64 -97.97
N ILE A 1009 -8.71 -8.92 -98.18
CA ILE A 1009 -9.59 -9.56 -97.18
C ILE A 1009 -9.82 -11.01 -97.62
N THR A 1010 -9.44 -11.96 -96.79
CA THR A 1010 -9.64 -13.40 -97.01
C THR A 1010 -10.55 -13.95 -95.92
N ALA A 1011 -11.62 -14.63 -96.31
CA ALA A 1011 -12.56 -15.29 -95.40
C ALA A 1011 -12.81 -16.73 -95.84
N GLY A 1012 -13.01 -17.65 -94.88
CA GLY A 1012 -13.23 -19.06 -95.18
C GLY A 1012 -14.62 -19.39 -95.73
N ASN A 1013 -15.62 -18.55 -95.43
CA ASN A 1013 -17.02 -18.70 -95.83
C ASN A 1013 -17.53 -17.49 -96.63
N ASP A 1014 -18.04 -16.45 -95.96
CA ASP A 1014 -18.68 -15.30 -96.60
C ASP A 1014 -17.96 -13.97 -96.28
N ILE A 1015 -17.87 -13.08 -97.27
CA ILE A 1015 -17.56 -11.65 -97.09
C ILE A 1015 -18.84 -10.85 -97.34
N LEU A 1016 -19.32 -10.11 -96.35
CA LEU A 1016 -20.43 -9.17 -96.47
C LEU A 1016 -19.93 -7.73 -96.31
N LEU A 1017 -20.10 -6.89 -97.33
CA LEU A 1017 -19.86 -5.43 -97.24
C LEU A 1017 -21.17 -4.69 -97.51
N GLU A 1018 -21.64 -3.91 -96.55
CA GLU A 1018 -22.86 -3.11 -96.63
C GLU A 1018 -22.57 -1.62 -96.40
N ALA A 1019 -22.92 -0.76 -97.36
CA ALA A 1019 -22.62 0.67 -97.34
C ALA A 1019 -23.69 1.52 -98.05
N ASP A 1020 -23.75 2.82 -97.72
CA ASP A 1020 -24.66 3.76 -98.38
C ASP A 1020 -24.12 4.31 -99.72
N GLN A 1021 -22.79 4.32 -99.93
CA GLN A 1021 -22.20 4.61 -101.25
C GLN A 1021 -20.81 3.95 -101.49
N LEU A 1022 -20.70 3.06 -102.50
CA LEU A 1022 -19.47 2.35 -102.88
C LEU A 1022 -18.60 3.13 -103.90
N VAL A 1023 -18.21 4.36 -103.55
CA VAL A 1023 -17.29 5.18 -104.36
C VAL A 1023 -15.87 4.60 -104.33
N GLY A 1024 -15.14 4.62 -105.46
CA GLY A 1024 -13.71 4.33 -105.48
C GLY A 1024 -13.02 4.46 -106.85
N ASP A 1025 -12.20 5.49 -107.04
CA ASP A 1025 -11.45 5.72 -108.30
C ASP A 1025 -10.30 4.71 -108.55
N ASN A 1026 -9.96 3.86 -107.59
CA ASN A 1026 -9.16 2.63 -107.76
C ASN A 1026 -9.37 1.72 -106.53
N VAL A 1027 -10.25 0.70 -106.63
CA VAL A 1027 -10.40 -0.31 -105.57
C VAL A 1027 -9.25 -1.33 -105.66
N GLY A 1028 -8.26 -1.17 -104.80
CA GLY A 1028 -7.04 -1.99 -104.78
C GLY A 1028 -7.09 -3.24 -103.88
N VAL A 1029 -8.29 -3.74 -103.54
CA VAL A 1029 -8.48 -4.80 -102.54
C VAL A 1029 -8.74 -6.15 -103.22
N ASN A 1030 -7.96 -7.17 -102.87
CA ASN A 1030 -8.31 -8.54 -103.23
C ASN A 1030 -9.27 -9.10 -102.17
N LEU A 1031 -10.52 -9.40 -102.56
CA LEU A 1031 -11.48 -10.13 -101.74
C LEU A 1031 -11.42 -11.62 -102.12
N LEU A 1032 -11.19 -12.51 -101.14
CA LEU A 1032 -11.10 -13.96 -101.34
C LEU A 1032 -12.00 -14.70 -100.34
N ALA A 1033 -13.15 -15.16 -100.80
CA ALA A 1033 -14.05 -16.04 -100.04
C ALA A 1033 -14.93 -16.87 -100.98
N PRO A 1034 -15.48 -18.02 -100.54
CA PRO A 1034 -16.52 -18.75 -101.27
C PRO A 1034 -17.72 -17.89 -101.70
N THR A 1035 -18.18 -16.99 -100.82
CA THR A 1035 -19.23 -16.00 -101.14
C THR A 1035 -18.73 -14.59 -100.89
N ILE A 1036 -19.07 -13.66 -101.79
CA ILE A 1036 -18.87 -12.23 -101.59
C ILE A 1036 -20.20 -11.54 -101.87
N THR A 1037 -20.76 -10.89 -100.86
CA THR A 1037 -22.02 -10.15 -100.88
C THR A 1037 -21.72 -8.67 -100.70
N LEU A 1038 -22.12 -7.86 -101.68
CA LEU A 1038 -22.03 -6.40 -101.63
C LEU A 1038 -23.46 -5.85 -101.60
N ILE A 1039 -23.76 -5.00 -100.61
CA ILE A 1039 -25.07 -4.38 -100.43
C ILE A 1039 -24.91 -2.87 -100.40
N GLU A 1040 -25.31 -2.20 -101.48
CA GLU A 1040 -25.39 -0.75 -101.54
C GLU A 1040 -26.83 -0.32 -101.20
N ARG A 1041 -27.00 0.57 -100.21
CA ARG A 1041 -28.31 1.00 -99.70
C ARG A 1041 -28.73 2.41 -100.13
N GLY A 1042 -27.84 3.14 -100.80
CA GLY A 1042 -28.10 4.49 -101.31
C GLY A 1042 -29.16 4.56 -102.43
N ILE A 1043 -29.69 5.76 -102.66
CA ILE A 1043 -30.72 6.02 -103.68
C ILE A 1043 -30.09 6.45 -105.01
N GLY A 1044 -29.45 5.51 -105.74
CA GLY A 1044 -29.18 5.66 -107.17
C GLY A 1044 -27.90 5.00 -107.71
N ASP A 1045 -28.10 3.91 -108.47
CA ASP A 1045 -27.20 3.18 -109.39
C ASP A 1045 -25.80 2.76 -108.87
#